data_AF-A0A195BRW9-F1
#
_entry.id   AF-A0A195BRW9-F1
#
_cell.length_a   1.000
_cell.length_b   1.000
_cell.length_c   1.000
_cell.angle_alpha   90.00
_cell.angle_beta   90.00
_cell.angle_gamma   90.00
#
_symmetry.space_group_name_H-M   'P 1'
#
loop_
_entity.id
_entity.type
_entity.pdbx_description
1 polymer ?
#
loop_
_entity_poly.entity_id
_entity_poly.type
_entity_poly.pdbx_seq_one_letter_code
_entity_poly.pdbx_strand_id
1 'polypeptide(L)'
;MSNVTSEKIPLHSVLRLNDSDVKEFFCGWGAAVINVSVTYPINKITFRQILEGVPVDAAVGQISQEGIRLLYRGILPPLCQKTLSLSLMFSVYEGCKRRLCLLTENDVLSKILAANVAGMVEALLMPFERVQTLLQDWRYHEKFKNTSHAFRYLLSNHGVTECYRGIVPIIYRNGLSNLMFFMLRDQSKILLGEKESLLTNFVSGALIGGFTSTVFYPMNVIKIHMQSKIGGDYERFLAVRTGMVTVSDGKSKPVPMRLHLSMEVLKLQREDLEQAANHNKPPLDAKERMVQITRQKVGGLGLSIKGGAEHKLPVLISRIYKGQAADQCGQLFVGDAIIKVNGEYITACNHDDAVNILRNAGDIVVLTVKHYRAAKPFLQKNEKEEKLDNVANGTAEDGWISPNRQGGSPRCSHSRQSSNASSSSMQYKRWVDIITVPLMMAYVTRYIFGTDKLRRNAFEVRGLNGARTGVIHCDDSAILSQWLKYITDNITGLTHLQMKLYNRNFGIGERIEYMGWVNEAVSNSNQPWQSYRPRFLALKGPDLLLFETPPCNIGDWSRCALTFKVYQTMFRVMRESENVDERQHCFLAQSPGKPPRYLSVETRQELLRVEAAWHTAICSAVTHLKSKTFPVTFNSRSAGLTLEWTQGFTLSYEGIGEIVWRYKFSQLRGSSDDGKSRLKLHFQEPDSITIETKELECSQLQNLLFCMHAFLTAKVAAVDPTFLTSTTP
;
A
#
# COMPACT_ATOMS: atom_id res chain seq x y z
N MET A 1 -19.30 1.96 54.23
CA MET A 1 -18.68 0.76 54.81
C MET A 1 -19.79 -0.18 55.24
N SER A 2 -20.07 -1.19 54.42
CA SER A 2 -20.98 -2.31 54.73
C SER A 2 -20.27 -3.57 54.25
N ASN A 3 -19.77 -4.35 55.22
CA ASN A 3 -19.02 -5.58 55.03
C ASN A 3 -19.87 -6.62 54.29
N VAL A 4 -19.55 -6.88 53.03
CA VAL A 4 -19.87 -8.17 52.39
C VAL A 4 -18.61 -9.00 52.47
N THR A 5 -18.61 -9.93 53.41
CA THR A 5 -17.58 -10.95 53.60
C THR A 5 -17.36 -11.70 52.29
N SER A 6 -16.12 -11.65 51.79
CA SER A 6 -15.61 -12.51 50.72
C SER A 6 -15.70 -13.96 51.20
N GLU A 7 -16.78 -14.67 50.88
CA GLU A 7 -16.78 -16.13 50.92
C GLU A 7 -15.69 -16.63 49.97
N LYS A 8 -14.57 -17.08 50.55
CA LYS A 8 -13.57 -17.87 49.85
C LYS A 8 -14.21 -19.21 49.51
N ILE A 9 -14.93 -19.26 48.39
CA ILE A 9 -15.33 -20.53 47.78
C ILE A 9 -14.02 -21.28 47.48
N PRO A 10 -13.75 -22.43 48.13
CA PRO A 10 -12.51 -23.15 47.92
C PRO A 10 -12.46 -23.64 46.48
N LEU A 11 -11.33 -23.45 45.80
CA LEU A 11 -11.08 -23.86 44.40
C LEU A 11 -11.41 -25.35 44.15
N HIS A 12 -11.32 -26.17 45.21
CA HIS A 12 -11.69 -27.58 45.22
C HIS A 12 -13.20 -27.84 45.02
N SER A 13 -14.08 -26.90 45.39
CA SER A 13 -15.53 -27.02 45.18
C SER A 13 -15.95 -26.69 43.75
N VAL A 14 -15.19 -25.86 43.04
CA VAL A 14 -15.41 -25.50 41.61
C VAL A 14 -14.93 -26.61 40.67
N LEU A 15 -14.00 -27.46 41.13
CA LEU A 15 -13.41 -28.56 40.36
C LEU A 15 -14.07 -29.93 40.62
N ARG A 16 -15.05 -30.02 41.53
CA ARG A 16 -15.83 -31.24 41.73
C ARG A 16 -16.87 -31.34 40.61
N LEU A 17 -16.57 -32.14 39.59
CA LEU A 17 -17.52 -32.50 38.54
C LEU A 17 -18.68 -33.30 39.18
N ASN A 18 -19.91 -32.81 39.07
CA ASN A 18 -21.09 -33.60 39.38
C ASN A 18 -21.39 -34.57 38.23
N ASP A 19 -22.12 -35.67 38.50
CA ASP A 19 -22.54 -36.63 37.45
C ASP A 19 -23.40 -35.98 36.35
N SER A 20 -24.05 -34.84 36.64
CA SER A 20 -24.74 -34.01 35.65
C SER A 20 -23.78 -33.37 34.64
N ASP A 21 -22.66 -32.85 35.13
CA ASP A 21 -21.70 -32.06 34.34
C ASP A 21 -20.90 -32.98 33.40
N VAL A 22 -20.65 -34.21 33.86
CA VAL A 22 -20.05 -35.27 33.04
C VAL A 22 -20.99 -35.66 31.90
N LYS A 23 -22.30 -35.83 32.16
CA LYS A 23 -23.29 -36.10 31.12
C LYS A 23 -23.38 -34.96 30.10
N GLU A 24 -23.44 -33.72 30.56
CA GLU A 24 -23.46 -32.54 29.69
C GLU A 24 -22.20 -32.42 28.83
N PHE A 25 -21.02 -32.71 29.40
CA PHE A 25 -19.77 -32.76 28.67
C PHE A 25 -19.79 -33.82 27.56
N PHE A 26 -20.24 -35.05 27.86
CA PHE A 26 -20.33 -36.11 26.85
C PHE A 26 -21.38 -35.80 25.78
N CYS A 27 -22.51 -35.21 26.14
CA CYS A 27 -23.52 -34.75 25.18
C CYS A 27 -22.97 -33.64 24.27
N GLY A 28 -22.27 -32.65 24.83
CA GLY A 28 -21.62 -31.58 24.07
C GLY A 28 -20.51 -32.08 23.16
N TRP A 29 -19.68 -33.01 23.66
CA TRP A 29 -18.63 -33.66 22.88
C TRP A 29 -19.21 -34.49 21.73
N GLY A 30 -20.21 -35.33 22.00
CA GLY A 30 -20.90 -36.11 20.98
C GLY A 30 -21.54 -35.23 19.90
N ALA A 31 -22.20 -34.14 20.29
CA ALA A 31 -22.74 -33.16 19.35
C ALA A 31 -21.66 -32.50 18.50
N ALA A 32 -20.51 -32.14 19.08
CA ALA A 32 -19.38 -31.57 18.35
C ALA A 32 -18.77 -32.56 17.36
N VAL A 33 -18.63 -33.84 17.73
CA VAL A 33 -18.13 -34.91 16.84
C VAL A 33 -19.05 -35.09 15.64
N ILE A 34 -20.37 -35.15 15.88
CA ILE A 34 -21.36 -35.30 14.80
C ILE A 34 -21.31 -34.08 13.87
N ASN A 35 -21.34 -32.86 14.43
CA ASN A 35 -21.29 -31.63 13.65
C ASN A 35 -20.03 -31.54 12.78
N VAL A 36 -18.85 -31.77 13.37
CA VAL A 36 -17.58 -31.73 12.63
C VAL A 36 -17.55 -32.78 11.54
N SER A 37 -18.02 -34.00 11.82
CA SER A 37 -18.01 -35.09 10.84
C SER A 37 -18.93 -34.81 9.65
N VAL A 38 -20.14 -34.32 9.89
CA VAL A 38 -21.12 -34.01 8.83
C VAL A 38 -20.69 -32.81 8.00
N THR A 39 -20.09 -31.78 8.62
CA THR A 39 -19.69 -30.55 7.92
C THR A 39 -18.31 -30.63 7.27
N TYR A 40 -17.51 -31.66 7.57
CA TYR A 40 -16.13 -31.79 7.07
C TYR A 40 -16.01 -31.75 5.54
N PRO A 41 -16.83 -32.49 4.76
CA PRO A 41 -16.75 -32.46 3.30
C PRO A 41 -16.94 -31.06 2.71
N ILE A 42 -17.92 -30.31 3.22
CA ILE A 42 -18.24 -28.94 2.77
C ILE A 42 -17.07 -28.00 3.09
N ASN A 43 -16.49 -28.14 4.28
CA ASN A 43 -15.31 -27.36 4.68
C ASN A 43 -14.11 -27.65 3.78
N LYS A 44 -13.92 -28.92 3.37
CA LYS A 44 -12.83 -29.31 2.46
C LYS A 44 -13.02 -28.74 1.05
N ILE A 45 -14.25 -28.71 0.53
CA ILE A 45 -14.56 -28.05 -0.76
C ILE A 45 -14.26 -26.56 -0.66
N THR A 46 -14.75 -25.89 0.38
CA THR A 46 -14.50 -24.45 0.60
C THR A 46 -13.00 -24.14 0.69
N PHE A 47 -12.23 -25.00 1.38
CA PHE A 47 -10.78 -24.88 1.48
C PHE A 47 -10.11 -24.95 0.10
N ARG A 48 -10.51 -25.89 -0.76
CA ARG A 48 -10.01 -26.03 -2.13
C ARG A 48 -10.30 -24.78 -2.97
N GLN A 49 -11.51 -24.25 -2.89
CA GLN A 49 -11.90 -23.02 -3.58
C GLN A 49 -11.04 -21.83 -3.15
N ILE A 50 -10.78 -21.69 -1.84
CA ILE A 50 -9.99 -20.59 -1.31
C ILE A 50 -8.53 -20.68 -1.78
N LEU A 51 -7.94 -21.88 -1.78
CA LEU A 51 -6.51 -22.06 -2.09
C LEU A 51 -6.21 -21.96 -3.59
N GLU A 52 -7.10 -22.46 -4.45
CA GLU A 52 -6.87 -22.58 -5.89
C GLU A 52 -7.68 -21.56 -6.72
N GLY A 53 -8.62 -20.85 -6.11
CA GLY A 53 -9.46 -19.86 -6.81
C GLY A 53 -10.44 -20.48 -7.81
N VAL A 54 -10.78 -21.76 -7.64
CA VAL A 54 -11.64 -22.54 -8.56
C VAL A 54 -13.14 -22.45 -8.19
N PRO A 55 -14.05 -22.54 -9.18
CA PRO A 55 -15.49 -22.60 -8.91
C PRO A 55 -15.88 -23.90 -8.17
N VAL A 56 -17.06 -23.90 -7.53
CA VAL A 56 -17.54 -25.02 -6.69
C VAL A 56 -17.57 -26.33 -7.48
N ASP A 57 -18.11 -26.31 -8.69
CA ASP A 57 -18.29 -27.51 -9.51
C ASP A 57 -16.95 -28.18 -9.86
N ALA A 58 -15.93 -27.36 -10.16
CA ALA A 58 -14.58 -27.84 -10.42
C ALA A 58 -13.93 -28.43 -9.16
N ALA A 59 -14.10 -27.78 -8.01
CA ALA A 59 -13.58 -28.27 -6.73
C ALA A 59 -14.21 -29.61 -6.32
N VAL A 60 -15.53 -29.75 -6.52
CA VAL A 60 -16.26 -31.01 -6.28
C VAL A 60 -15.76 -32.10 -7.23
N GLY A 61 -15.61 -31.78 -8.51
CA GLY A 61 -15.06 -32.70 -9.52
C GLY A 61 -13.68 -33.23 -9.13
N GLN A 62 -12.75 -32.35 -8.77
CA GLN A 62 -11.40 -32.74 -8.34
C GLN A 62 -11.39 -33.61 -7.07
N ILE A 63 -12.15 -33.22 -6.04
CA ILE A 63 -12.21 -33.97 -4.78
C ILE A 63 -12.86 -35.35 -4.99
N SER A 64 -13.84 -35.45 -5.89
CA SER A 64 -14.49 -36.72 -6.20
C SER A 64 -13.52 -37.75 -6.80
N GLN A 65 -12.50 -37.29 -7.55
CA GLN A 65 -11.47 -38.14 -8.15
C GLN A 65 -10.44 -38.63 -7.12
N GLU A 66 -10.27 -37.93 -5.99
CA GLU A 66 -9.34 -38.32 -4.91
C GLU A 66 -9.88 -39.46 -4.01
N GLY A 67 -11.19 -39.72 -4.04
CA GLY A 67 -11.85 -40.78 -3.28
C GLY A 67 -12.17 -40.44 -1.82
N ILE A 68 -13.03 -41.27 -1.19
CA ILE A 68 -13.67 -40.98 0.10
C ILE A 68 -12.71 -40.98 1.30
N ARG A 69 -11.59 -41.73 1.20
CA ARG A 69 -10.57 -41.77 2.26
C ARG A 69 -9.80 -40.46 2.34
N LEU A 70 -9.53 -39.82 1.20
CA LEU A 70 -8.90 -38.51 1.16
C LEU A 70 -9.89 -37.41 1.55
N LEU A 71 -11.19 -37.58 1.33
CA LEU A 71 -12.23 -36.62 1.75
C LEU A 71 -12.17 -36.29 3.25
N TYR A 72 -11.99 -37.29 4.11
CA TYR A 72 -11.93 -37.13 5.57
C TYR A 72 -10.51 -36.96 6.13
N ARG A 73 -9.50 -36.87 5.27
CA ARG A 73 -8.11 -36.65 5.69
C ARG A 73 -7.98 -35.30 6.38
N GLY A 74 -7.45 -35.29 7.60
CA GLY A 74 -7.28 -34.08 8.42
C GLY A 74 -8.44 -33.79 9.39
N ILE A 75 -9.40 -34.71 9.56
CA ILE A 75 -10.53 -34.54 10.50
C ILE A 75 -10.13 -34.64 11.99
N LEU A 76 -9.04 -35.34 12.31
CA LEU A 76 -8.61 -35.53 13.71
C LEU A 76 -8.24 -34.22 14.44
N PRO A 77 -7.41 -33.31 13.88
CA PRO A 77 -7.11 -32.03 14.53
C PRO A 77 -8.34 -31.20 14.94
N PRO A 78 -9.37 -30.96 14.09
CA PRO A 78 -10.53 -30.19 14.52
C PRO A 78 -11.37 -30.90 15.59
N LEU A 79 -11.42 -32.24 15.62
CA LEU A 79 -12.08 -32.99 16.70
C LEU A 79 -11.37 -32.78 18.05
N CYS A 80 -10.03 -32.89 18.06
CA CYS A 80 -9.22 -32.62 19.25
C CYS A 80 -9.34 -31.16 19.69
N GLN A 81 -9.27 -30.22 18.74
CA GLN A 81 -9.38 -28.79 19.00
C GLN A 81 -10.73 -28.44 19.61
N LYS A 82 -11.85 -28.94 19.05
CA LYS A 82 -13.18 -28.61 19.57
C LYS A 82 -13.40 -29.11 20.99
N THR A 83 -12.86 -30.28 21.31
CA THR A 83 -12.91 -30.84 22.67
C THR A 83 -12.15 -29.95 23.66
N LEU A 84 -10.94 -29.50 23.30
CA LEU A 84 -10.10 -28.69 24.17
C LEU A 84 -10.56 -27.21 24.23
N SER A 85 -11.05 -26.68 23.12
CA SER A 85 -11.55 -25.31 22.98
C SER A 85 -12.74 -25.07 23.90
N LEU A 86 -13.69 -26.02 23.96
CA LEU A 86 -14.89 -25.89 24.79
C LEU A 86 -14.53 -25.67 26.27
N SER A 87 -13.71 -26.56 26.84
CA SER A 87 -13.28 -26.46 28.24
C SER A 87 -12.48 -25.18 28.52
N LEU A 88 -11.58 -24.81 27.62
CA LEU A 88 -10.73 -23.63 27.76
C LEU A 88 -11.55 -22.33 27.64
N MET A 89 -12.44 -22.23 26.67
CA MET A 89 -13.27 -21.04 26.44
C MET A 89 -14.25 -20.83 27.59
N PHE A 90 -14.91 -21.88 28.10
CA PHE A 90 -15.82 -21.74 29.24
C PHE A 90 -15.09 -21.31 30.51
N SER A 91 -13.93 -21.89 30.80
CA SER A 91 -13.12 -21.53 31.96
C SER A 91 -12.66 -20.07 31.91
N VAL A 92 -12.15 -19.63 30.75
CA VAL A 92 -11.70 -18.25 30.54
C VAL A 92 -12.88 -17.29 30.58
N TYR A 93 -13.99 -17.63 29.93
CA TYR A 93 -15.19 -16.80 29.90
C TYR A 93 -15.73 -16.55 31.31
N GLU A 94 -15.94 -17.59 32.12
CA GLU A 94 -16.51 -17.44 33.46
C GLU A 94 -15.54 -16.70 34.40
N GLY A 95 -14.25 -17.00 34.28
CA GLY A 95 -13.19 -16.32 35.01
C GLY A 95 -13.05 -14.83 34.65
N CYS A 96 -13.20 -14.46 33.38
CA CYS A 96 -13.16 -13.07 32.92
C CYS A 96 -14.45 -12.33 33.26
N LYS A 97 -15.61 -12.94 33.05
CA LYS A 97 -16.92 -12.37 33.34
C LYS A 97 -17.04 -11.97 34.81
N ARG A 98 -16.67 -12.86 35.74
CA ARG A 98 -16.71 -12.56 37.19
C ARG A 98 -15.83 -11.37 37.57
N ARG A 99 -14.62 -11.27 36.98
CA ARG A 99 -13.68 -10.19 37.25
C ARG A 99 -14.10 -8.86 36.61
N LEU A 100 -14.56 -8.88 35.37
CA LEU A 100 -14.99 -7.69 34.62
C LEU A 100 -16.28 -7.10 35.17
N CYS A 101 -17.21 -7.94 35.64
CA CYS A 101 -18.44 -7.49 36.28
C CYS A 101 -18.17 -6.69 37.56
N LEU A 102 -17.17 -7.12 38.36
CA LEU A 102 -16.72 -6.38 39.54
C LEU A 102 -16.04 -5.04 39.22
N LEU A 103 -15.46 -4.90 38.03
CA LEU A 103 -14.69 -3.72 37.61
C LEU A 103 -15.52 -2.67 36.87
N THR A 104 -16.59 -3.07 36.20
CA THR A 104 -17.26 -2.22 35.19
C THR A 104 -18.69 -1.86 35.53
N GLU A 105 -19.30 -2.48 36.56
CA GLU A 105 -20.70 -2.30 36.99
C GLU A 105 -21.78 -2.52 35.91
N ASN A 106 -21.39 -2.85 34.68
CA ASN A 106 -22.25 -3.11 33.54
C ASN A 106 -22.13 -4.57 33.08
N ASP A 107 -23.21 -5.33 33.27
CA ASP A 107 -23.29 -6.76 32.98
C ASP A 107 -23.17 -7.08 31.48
N VAL A 108 -23.73 -6.24 30.61
CA VAL A 108 -23.72 -6.45 29.14
C VAL A 108 -22.30 -6.27 28.59
N LEU A 109 -21.64 -5.18 28.95
CA LEU A 109 -20.28 -4.89 28.50
C LEU A 109 -19.28 -5.95 29.03
N SER A 110 -19.48 -6.41 30.26
CA SER A 110 -18.66 -7.47 30.87
C SER A 110 -18.78 -8.80 30.14
N LYS A 111 -19.99 -9.19 29.72
CA LYS A 111 -20.23 -10.40 28.92
C LYS A 111 -19.55 -10.33 27.55
N ILE A 112 -19.66 -9.19 26.88
CA ILE A 112 -19.06 -8.96 25.55
C ILE A 112 -17.52 -9.04 25.63
N LEU A 113 -16.91 -8.36 26.60
CA LEU A 113 -15.46 -8.38 26.78
C LEU A 113 -14.95 -9.75 27.21
N ALA A 114 -15.64 -10.44 28.12
CA ALA A 114 -15.29 -11.80 28.53
C ALA A 114 -15.35 -12.78 27.34
N ALA A 115 -16.36 -12.66 26.46
CA ALA A 115 -16.47 -13.48 25.26
C ALA A 115 -15.39 -13.18 24.20
N ASN A 116 -14.99 -11.92 24.07
CA ASN A 116 -13.88 -11.52 23.21
C ASN A 116 -12.55 -12.12 23.70
N VAL A 117 -12.26 -12.01 25.00
CA VAL A 117 -11.06 -12.61 25.60
C VAL A 117 -11.08 -14.13 25.44
N ALA A 118 -12.18 -14.81 25.77
CA ALA A 118 -12.30 -16.25 25.59
C ALA A 118 -12.07 -16.68 24.13
N GLY A 119 -12.61 -15.93 23.15
CA GLY A 119 -12.38 -16.18 21.73
C GLY A 119 -10.93 -15.97 21.27
N MET A 120 -10.23 -14.98 21.83
CA MET A 120 -8.82 -14.78 21.54
C MET A 120 -7.94 -15.88 22.14
N VAL A 121 -8.28 -16.40 23.33
CA VAL A 121 -7.52 -17.51 23.94
C VAL A 121 -7.68 -18.81 23.14
N GLU A 122 -8.80 -19.01 22.43
CA GLU A 122 -8.93 -20.14 21.48
C GLU A 122 -7.80 -20.17 20.43
N ALA A 123 -7.23 -19.01 20.07
CA ALA A 123 -6.11 -18.94 19.13
C ALA A 123 -4.84 -19.67 19.60
N LEU A 124 -4.71 -19.98 20.90
CA LEU A 124 -3.64 -20.85 21.42
C LEU A 124 -3.71 -22.26 20.84
N LEU A 125 -4.90 -22.72 20.43
CA LEU A 125 -5.11 -24.03 19.83
C LEU A 125 -4.84 -24.06 18.32
N MET A 126 -4.33 -22.96 17.75
CA MET A 126 -4.02 -22.87 16.32
C MET A 126 -3.08 -23.96 15.78
N PRO A 127 -2.13 -24.56 16.53
CA PRO A 127 -1.36 -25.68 16.01
C PRO A 127 -2.21 -26.83 15.46
N PHE A 128 -3.41 -27.08 16.00
CA PHE A 128 -4.36 -28.05 15.44
C PHE A 128 -4.92 -27.59 14.08
N GLU A 129 -5.34 -26.32 13.98
CA GLU A 129 -5.81 -25.73 12.70
C GLU A 129 -4.71 -25.72 11.62
N ARG A 130 -3.47 -25.48 12.04
CA ARG A 130 -2.31 -25.48 11.15
C ARG A 130 -2.05 -26.86 10.58
N VAL A 131 -2.08 -27.90 11.42
CA VAL A 131 -1.89 -29.28 10.96
C VAL A 131 -3.07 -29.75 10.11
N GLN A 132 -4.30 -29.35 10.43
CA GLN A 132 -5.45 -29.58 9.58
C GLN A 132 -5.23 -29.01 8.17
N THR A 133 -4.86 -27.73 8.08
CA THR A 133 -4.63 -27.03 6.80
C THR A 133 -3.59 -27.77 5.94
N LEU A 134 -2.50 -28.22 6.55
CA LEU A 134 -1.45 -28.94 5.84
C LEU A 134 -1.82 -30.36 5.41
N LEU A 135 -2.69 -31.04 6.17
CA LEU A 135 -3.19 -32.37 5.81
C LEU A 135 -4.29 -32.32 4.74
N GLN A 136 -4.99 -31.18 4.64
CA GLN A 136 -6.02 -30.94 3.63
C GLN A 136 -5.44 -30.52 2.27
N ASP A 137 -4.25 -29.91 2.26
CA ASP A 137 -3.56 -29.51 1.03
C ASP A 137 -3.00 -30.72 0.28
N TRP A 138 -3.41 -30.84 -0.98
CA TRP A 138 -3.01 -31.93 -1.87
C TRP A 138 -1.49 -31.99 -2.10
N ARG A 139 -0.81 -30.84 -2.07
CA ARG A 139 0.65 -30.74 -2.29
C ARG A 139 1.45 -31.53 -1.26
N TYR A 140 0.87 -31.78 -0.09
CA TYR A 140 1.52 -32.49 1.00
C TYR A 140 0.94 -33.88 1.26
N HIS A 141 0.08 -34.38 0.36
CA HIS A 141 -0.52 -35.71 0.48
C HIS A 141 0.52 -36.84 0.55
N GLU A 142 1.66 -36.72 -0.14
CA GLU A 142 2.74 -37.71 -0.10
C GLU A 142 3.71 -37.48 1.06
N LYS A 143 3.80 -36.23 1.56
CA LYS A 143 4.77 -35.81 2.57
C LYS A 143 4.36 -36.19 3.99
N PHE A 144 3.06 -36.17 4.31
CA PHE A 144 2.56 -36.41 5.66
C PHE A 144 1.70 -37.67 5.75
N LYS A 145 2.18 -38.72 6.43
CA LYS A 145 1.38 -39.95 6.61
C LYS A 145 0.17 -39.75 7.52
N ASN A 146 0.35 -39.11 8.68
CA ASN A 146 -0.66 -38.95 9.73
C ASN A 146 -0.54 -37.59 10.45
N THR A 147 -1.55 -37.22 11.24
CA THR A 147 -1.55 -36.01 12.09
C THR A 147 -0.36 -35.94 13.04
N SER A 148 -0.02 -37.03 13.72
CA SER A 148 1.13 -37.10 14.62
C SER A 148 2.46 -36.92 13.89
N HIS A 149 2.58 -37.48 12.69
CA HIS A 149 3.75 -37.32 11.84
C HIS A 149 3.91 -35.88 11.35
N ALA A 150 2.81 -35.23 10.95
CA ALA A 150 2.82 -33.81 10.60
C ALA A 150 3.26 -32.94 11.79
N PHE A 151 2.68 -33.16 12.98
CA PHE A 151 3.04 -32.42 14.19
C PHE A 151 4.53 -32.58 14.55
N ARG A 152 5.04 -33.82 14.54
CA ARG A 152 6.46 -34.12 14.81
C ARG A 152 7.39 -33.51 13.77
N TYR A 153 7.00 -33.54 12.49
CA TYR A 153 7.79 -32.94 11.41
C TYR A 153 7.90 -31.41 11.54
N LEU A 154 6.79 -30.72 11.87
CA LEU A 154 6.84 -29.26 12.11
C LEU A 154 7.75 -28.93 13.29
N LEU A 155 7.56 -29.60 14.43
CA LEU A 155 8.34 -29.31 15.64
C LEU A 155 9.83 -29.59 15.46
N SER A 156 10.19 -30.70 14.81
CA SER A 156 11.59 -31.12 14.68
C SER A 156 12.40 -30.32 13.66
N ASN A 157 11.78 -29.88 12.56
CA ASN A 157 12.53 -29.27 11.45
C ASN A 157 12.45 -27.73 11.43
N HIS A 158 11.42 -27.16 12.04
CA HIS A 158 11.08 -25.75 11.89
C HIS A 158 10.81 -25.03 13.23
N GLY A 159 10.73 -25.77 14.35
CA GLY A 159 10.49 -25.23 15.67
C GLY A 159 9.03 -24.85 15.95
N VAL A 160 8.79 -24.36 17.18
CA VAL A 160 7.44 -24.04 17.70
C VAL A 160 6.83 -22.82 17.02
N THR A 161 7.66 -21.87 16.55
CA THR A 161 7.18 -20.63 15.90
C THR A 161 6.44 -20.89 14.59
N GLU A 162 6.86 -21.89 13.81
CA GLU A 162 6.18 -22.26 12.57
C GLU A 162 4.81 -22.92 12.80
N CYS A 163 4.62 -23.60 13.93
CA CYS A 163 3.28 -24.05 14.34
C CYS A 163 2.34 -22.86 14.58
N TYR A 164 2.90 -21.68 14.90
CA TYR A 164 2.17 -20.44 15.13
C TYR A 164 2.09 -19.49 13.91
N ARG A 165 2.37 -19.99 12.70
CA ARG A 165 2.25 -19.21 11.47
C ARG A 165 0.79 -18.90 11.12
N GLY A 166 0.46 -17.61 11.05
CA GLY A 166 -0.91 -17.12 10.77
C GLY A 166 -1.75 -16.83 12.03
N ILE A 167 -1.15 -16.70 13.21
CA ILE A 167 -1.89 -16.41 14.45
C ILE A 167 -2.58 -15.03 14.44
N VAL A 168 -1.97 -14.04 13.80
CA VAL A 168 -2.49 -12.66 13.73
C VAL A 168 -3.89 -12.60 13.12
N PRO A 169 -4.14 -13.08 11.89
CA PRO A 169 -5.49 -13.06 11.31
C PRO A 169 -6.51 -13.87 12.15
N ILE A 170 -6.09 -14.91 12.88
CA ILE A 170 -6.99 -15.68 13.75
C ILE A 170 -7.40 -14.88 14.98
N ILE A 171 -6.46 -14.19 15.64
CA ILE A 171 -6.78 -13.34 16.80
C ILE A 171 -7.76 -12.24 16.37
N TYR A 172 -7.49 -11.56 15.25
CA TYR A 172 -8.39 -10.53 14.72
C TYR A 172 -9.76 -11.11 14.35
N ARG A 173 -9.80 -12.25 13.66
CA ARG A 173 -11.04 -12.94 13.31
C ARG A 173 -11.84 -13.29 14.56
N ASN A 174 -11.27 -14.03 15.51
CA ASN A 174 -11.98 -14.52 16.69
C ASN A 174 -12.43 -13.38 17.60
N GLY A 175 -11.56 -12.40 17.86
CA GLY A 175 -11.89 -11.26 18.69
C GLY A 175 -13.02 -10.42 18.09
N LEU A 176 -12.84 -9.94 16.86
CA LEU A 176 -13.81 -9.05 16.21
C LEU A 176 -15.11 -9.76 15.84
N SER A 177 -15.04 -11.03 15.43
CA SER A 177 -16.23 -11.85 15.15
C SER A 177 -17.06 -12.06 16.40
N ASN A 178 -16.46 -12.39 17.54
CA ASN A 178 -17.22 -12.57 18.79
C ASN A 178 -17.82 -11.25 19.27
N LEU A 179 -17.05 -10.15 19.19
CA LEU A 179 -17.54 -8.81 19.54
C LEU A 179 -18.79 -8.47 18.72
N MET A 180 -18.71 -8.61 17.39
CA MET A 180 -19.80 -8.32 16.47
C MET A 180 -21.00 -9.26 16.70
N PHE A 181 -20.77 -10.56 16.90
CA PHE A 181 -21.82 -11.54 17.14
C PHE A 181 -22.64 -11.19 18.39
N PHE A 182 -21.99 -10.91 19.52
CA PHE A 182 -22.70 -10.57 20.76
C PHE A 182 -23.40 -9.21 20.68
N MET A 183 -22.79 -8.20 20.04
CA MET A 183 -23.46 -6.91 19.82
C MET A 183 -24.73 -7.06 18.97
N LEU A 184 -24.66 -7.80 17.85
CA LEU A 184 -25.82 -8.03 16.98
C LEU A 184 -26.87 -8.92 17.66
N ARG A 185 -26.44 -9.91 18.46
CA ARG A 185 -27.35 -10.77 19.21
C ARG A 185 -28.13 -9.97 20.25
N ASP A 186 -27.50 -9.02 20.92
CA ASP A 186 -28.15 -8.16 21.91
C ASP A 186 -29.19 -7.23 21.25
N GLN A 187 -28.81 -6.58 20.15
CA GLN A 187 -29.74 -5.76 19.35
C GLN A 187 -30.91 -6.59 18.82
N SER A 188 -30.65 -7.83 18.36
CA SER A 188 -31.71 -8.72 17.92
C SER A 188 -32.67 -9.11 19.04
N LYS A 189 -32.19 -9.32 20.27
CA LYS A 189 -33.07 -9.63 21.41
C LYS A 189 -33.98 -8.45 21.76
N ILE A 190 -33.45 -7.23 21.74
CA ILE A 190 -34.23 -6.01 21.97
C ILE A 190 -35.34 -5.87 20.91
N LEU A 191 -35.02 -6.14 19.64
CA LEU A 191 -35.95 -5.97 18.53
C LEU A 191 -37.08 -7.02 18.51
N LEU A 192 -36.80 -8.25 18.97
CA LEU A 192 -37.73 -9.38 18.91
C LEU A 192 -38.69 -9.50 20.11
N GLY A 193 -38.40 -8.83 21.23
CA GLY A 193 -39.25 -8.83 22.44
C GLY A 193 -39.41 -10.21 23.11
N GLU A 194 -40.26 -10.30 24.13
CA GLU A 194 -40.42 -11.49 25.01
C GLU A 194 -41.10 -12.72 24.36
N LYS A 195 -41.56 -12.66 23.11
CA LYS A 195 -42.16 -13.83 22.43
C LYS A 195 -41.08 -14.70 21.77
N GLU A 196 -40.28 -15.37 22.59
CA GLU A 196 -39.23 -16.26 22.14
C GLU A 196 -39.77 -17.64 21.72
N SER A 197 -39.89 -17.87 20.41
CA SER A 197 -39.96 -19.23 19.86
C SER A 197 -38.54 -19.76 19.62
N LEU A 198 -38.30 -21.05 19.91
CA LEU A 198 -37.03 -21.73 19.64
C LEU A 198 -36.59 -21.57 18.17
N LEU A 199 -37.54 -21.62 17.23
CA LEU A 199 -37.27 -21.44 15.81
C LEU A 199 -36.80 -20.02 15.50
N THR A 200 -37.44 -19.01 16.09
CA THR A 200 -37.08 -17.61 15.88
C THR A 200 -35.67 -17.31 16.41
N ASN A 201 -35.33 -17.86 17.58
CA ASN A 201 -33.98 -17.78 18.14
C ASN A 201 -32.93 -18.47 17.26
N PHE A 202 -33.27 -19.63 16.68
CA PHE A 202 -32.41 -20.35 15.75
C PHE A 202 -32.16 -19.54 14.47
N VAL A 203 -33.22 -19.00 13.84
CA VAL A 203 -33.12 -18.22 12.60
C VAL A 203 -32.34 -16.92 12.83
N SER A 204 -32.63 -16.20 13.92
CA SER A 204 -31.86 -15.00 14.28
C SER A 204 -30.37 -15.33 14.48
N GLY A 205 -30.06 -16.40 15.22
CA GLY A 205 -28.68 -16.85 15.41
C GLY A 205 -27.97 -17.22 14.10
N ALA A 206 -28.68 -17.91 13.20
CA ALA A 206 -28.16 -18.30 11.89
C ALA A 206 -27.88 -17.08 10.99
N LEU A 207 -28.77 -16.09 10.95
CA LEU A 207 -28.59 -14.86 10.17
C LEU A 207 -27.42 -14.02 10.68
N ILE A 208 -27.32 -13.84 12.01
CA ILE A 208 -26.22 -13.10 12.63
C ILE A 208 -24.89 -13.83 12.40
N GLY A 209 -24.88 -15.16 12.57
CA GLY A 209 -23.71 -16.00 12.31
C GLY A 209 -23.27 -15.95 10.85
N GLY A 210 -24.22 -16.01 9.91
CA GLY A 210 -23.98 -15.86 8.48
C GLY A 210 -23.38 -14.50 8.14
N PHE A 211 -24.01 -13.40 8.58
CA PHE A 211 -23.53 -12.04 8.37
C PHE A 211 -22.11 -11.83 8.93
N THR A 212 -21.89 -12.23 10.19
CA THR A 212 -20.60 -12.10 10.85
C THR A 212 -19.53 -12.90 10.09
N SER A 213 -19.85 -14.12 9.64
CA SER A 213 -18.94 -14.95 8.85
C SER A 213 -18.59 -14.32 7.50
N THR A 214 -19.54 -13.65 6.84
CA THR A 214 -19.29 -12.92 5.58
C THR A 214 -18.35 -11.74 5.78
N VAL A 215 -18.56 -10.93 6.83
CA VAL A 215 -17.71 -9.77 7.14
C VAL A 215 -16.26 -10.20 7.41
N PHE A 216 -16.06 -11.31 8.11
CA PHE A 216 -14.73 -11.81 8.46
C PHE A 216 -14.18 -12.89 7.52
N TYR A 217 -14.87 -13.18 6.42
CA TYR A 217 -14.41 -14.13 5.40
C TYR A 217 -13.03 -13.79 4.82
N PRO A 218 -12.68 -12.51 4.52
CA PRO A 218 -11.34 -12.16 4.04
C PRO A 218 -10.23 -12.57 5.01
N MET A 219 -10.49 -12.50 6.33
CA MET A 219 -9.53 -12.89 7.35
C MET A 219 -9.27 -14.41 7.33
N ASN A 220 -10.30 -15.20 6.99
CA ASN A 220 -10.18 -16.65 6.80
C ASN A 220 -9.37 -16.99 5.54
N VAL A 221 -9.54 -16.24 4.45
CA VAL A 221 -8.75 -16.39 3.21
C VAL A 221 -7.27 -16.15 3.48
N ILE A 222 -6.93 -15.05 4.18
CA ILE A 222 -5.54 -14.71 4.54
C ILE A 222 -4.95 -15.83 5.42
N LYS A 223 -5.68 -16.27 6.45
CA LYS A 223 -5.27 -17.38 7.31
C LYS A 223 -4.90 -18.61 6.49
N ILE A 224 -5.76 -19.07 5.59
CA ILE A 224 -5.55 -20.31 4.82
C ILE A 224 -4.29 -20.23 3.94
N HIS A 225 -4.07 -19.11 3.26
CA HIS A 225 -2.87 -18.89 2.44
C HIS A 225 -1.58 -18.82 3.27
N MET A 226 -1.63 -18.22 4.46
CA MET A 226 -0.49 -18.20 5.38
C MET A 226 -0.24 -19.59 5.98
N GLN A 227 -1.30 -20.37 6.21
CA GLN A 227 -1.24 -21.69 6.83
C GLN A 227 -0.90 -22.84 5.87
N SER A 228 -1.05 -22.67 4.55
CA SER A 228 -0.65 -23.70 3.57
C SER A 228 0.86 -23.70 3.31
N LYS A 229 1.55 -22.57 3.44
CA LYS A 229 3.00 -22.45 3.15
C LYS A 229 3.86 -23.06 4.28
N ILE A 230 4.75 -24.01 3.96
CA ILE A 230 5.75 -24.59 4.88
C ILE A 230 7.13 -24.00 4.58
N GLY A 231 7.78 -23.39 5.59
CA GLY A 231 9.10 -22.77 5.45
C GLY A 231 9.08 -21.43 4.69
N GLY A 232 10.23 -20.75 4.63
CA GLY A 232 10.41 -19.44 3.99
C GLY A 232 10.08 -18.24 4.89
N ASP A 233 10.28 -17.02 4.37
CA ASP A 233 10.05 -15.77 5.12
C ASP A 233 8.61 -15.64 5.63
N TYR A 234 8.45 -15.12 6.86
CA TYR A 234 7.13 -14.79 7.41
C TYR A 234 6.52 -13.62 6.63
N GLU A 235 5.51 -13.90 5.82
CA GLU A 235 4.68 -12.85 5.21
C GLU A 235 3.95 -12.09 6.32
N ARG A 236 4.33 -10.81 6.53
CA ARG A 236 3.70 -9.95 7.51
C ARG A 236 2.28 -9.59 7.06
N PHE A 237 1.34 -9.54 8.01
CA PHE A 237 -0.08 -9.21 7.79
C PHE A 237 -0.28 -7.83 7.11
N LEU A 238 0.64 -6.88 7.35
CA LEU A 238 0.87 -5.73 6.47
C LEU A 238 2.28 -5.83 5.89
N ALA A 239 2.39 -5.83 4.56
CA ALA A 239 3.66 -5.89 3.83
C ALA A 239 4.42 -4.56 3.94
N VAL A 240 4.87 -4.21 5.15
CA VAL A 240 5.76 -3.08 5.39
C VAL A 240 7.19 -3.56 5.28
N ARG A 241 7.91 -3.03 4.28
CA ARG A 241 9.32 -3.35 4.01
C ARG A 241 10.19 -2.18 4.41
N THR A 242 11.28 -2.45 5.11
CA THR A 242 12.23 -1.40 5.48
C THR A 242 13.67 -1.87 5.26
N GLY A 243 14.54 -0.97 4.81
CA GLY A 243 15.97 -1.25 4.64
C GLY A 243 16.80 0.01 4.64
N MET A 244 18.09 -0.11 4.93
CA MET A 244 19.02 1.01 4.89
C MET A 244 19.51 1.24 3.46
N VAL A 245 19.57 2.49 3.06
CA VAL A 245 20.04 2.93 1.74
C VAL A 245 20.82 4.24 1.90
N THR A 246 21.61 4.62 0.90
CA THR A 246 22.21 5.96 0.86
C THR A 246 21.48 6.82 -0.14
N VAL A 247 21.18 8.07 0.21
CA VAL A 247 20.39 8.98 -0.63
C VAL A 247 21.20 10.23 -0.93
N SER A 248 21.18 10.66 -2.18
CA SER A 248 21.80 11.90 -2.63
C SER A 248 20.81 12.73 -3.46
N ASP A 249 20.94 14.04 -3.42
CA ASP A 249 20.21 14.96 -4.29
C ASP A 249 20.87 15.14 -5.68
N GLY A 250 21.95 14.38 -5.95
CA GLY A 250 22.78 14.46 -7.15
C GLY A 250 23.89 15.51 -7.09
N LYS A 251 23.96 16.34 -6.05
CA LYS A 251 24.99 17.38 -5.85
C LYS A 251 25.78 17.19 -4.55
N SER A 252 25.15 16.68 -3.51
CA SER A 252 25.74 16.42 -2.20
C SER A 252 26.25 15.00 -2.05
N LYS A 253 27.13 14.77 -1.07
CA LYS A 253 27.53 13.41 -0.68
C LYS A 253 26.31 12.58 -0.26
N PRO A 254 26.25 11.29 -0.61
CA PRO A 254 25.16 10.40 -0.19
C PRO A 254 25.06 10.31 1.34
N VAL A 255 23.85 10.40 1.87
CA VAL A 255 23.55 10.33 3.32
C VAL A 255 22.81 9.02 3.61
N PRO A 256 23.19 8.27 4.66
CA PRO A 256 22.45 7.07 5.03
C PRO A 256 21.04 7.42 5.53
N MET A 257 20.04 6.70 5.01
CA MET A 257 18.63 6.84 5.36
C MET A 257 17.97 5.45 5.39
N ARG A 258 16.88 5.33 6.13
CA ARG A 258 16.02 4.15 6.10
C ARG A 258 14.92 4.35 5.09
N LEU A 259 14.89 3.48 4.09
CA LEU A 259 13.77 3.36 3.16
C LEU A 259 12.65 2.57 3.85
N HIS A 260 11.44 3.11 3.83
CA HIS A 260 10.25 2.51 4.41
C HIS A 260 9.14 2.49 3.37
N LEU A 261 8.84 1.31 2.84
CA LEU A 261 7.83 1.07 1.82
C LEU A 261 6.58 0.47 2.46
N SER A 262 5.47 1.19 2.35
CA SER A 262 4.13 0.66 2.56
C SER A 262 3.45 0.40 1.20
N MET A 263 2.22 -0.12 1.21
CA MET A 263 1.46 -0.38 -0.02
C MET A 263 1.22 0.89 -0.85
N GLU A 264 1.02 2.03 -0.20
CA GLU A 264 0.58 3.28 -0.85
C GLU A 264 1.67 4.36 -0.90
N VAL A 265 2.69 4.24 -0.05
CA VAL A 265 3.64 5.33 0.22
C VAL A 265 5.05 4.80 0.40
N LEU A 266 6.01 5.51 -0.19
CA LEU A 266 7.44 5.33 0.06
C LEU A 266 7.96 6.48 0.92
N LYS A 267 8.60 6.15 2.03
CA LYS A 267 9.14 7.10 3.00
C LYS A 267 10.66 6.94 3.11
N LEU A 268 11.37 8.06 3.16
CA LEU A 268 12.77 8.11 3.56
C LEU A 268 12.86 8.70 4.96
N GLN A 269 13.41 7.90 5.87
CA GLN A 269 13.55 8.24 7.27
C GLN A 269 15.02 8.47 7.60
N ARG A 270 15.32 9.54 8.34
CA ARG A 270 16.65 9.74 8.92
C ARG A 270 16.62 9.27 10.36
N GLU A 271 17.72 8.66 10.79
CA GLU A 271 17.94 8.36 12.20
C GLU A 271 18.24 9.68 12.93
N ASP A 272 17.39 10.06 13.86
CA ASP A 272 17.65 11.17 14.78
C ASP A 272 18.00 10.58 16.15
N LEU A 273 19.10 11.08 16.72
CA LEU A 273 19.56 10.71 18.05
C LEU A 273 18.91 11.66 19.04
N GLU A 274 17.76 11.28 19.58
CA GLU A 274 17.25 11.94 20.78
C GLU A 274 18.18 11.55 21.95
N GLN A 275 19.04 12.49 22.35
CA GLN A 275 19.71 12.40 23.65
C GLN A 275 18.62 12.33 24.71
N ALA A 276 18.65 11.28 25.55
CA ALA A 276 17.76 11.13 26.70
C ALA A 276 17.67 12.49 27.41
N ALA A 277 16.43 12.97 27.57
CA ALA A 277 16.07 14.30 28.04
C ALA A 277 17.16 14.95 28.91
N ASN A 278 17.96 15.86 28.31
CA ASN A 278 18.58 16.88 29.13
C ASN A 278 17.42 17.62 29.78
N HIS A 279 17.33 17.56 31.11
CA HIS A 279 16.32 18.23 31.97
C HIS A 279 16.19 19.75 31.74
N ASN A 280 16.88 20.33 30.76
CA ASN A 280 16.98 21.76 30.47
C ASN A 280 16.45 22.19 29.09
N LYS A 281 15.74 21.33 28.34
CA LYS A 281 15.05 21.76 27.10
C LYS A 281 13.53 21.80 27.27
N PRO A 282 12.85 22.87 26.82
CA PRO A 282 11.40 22.99 26.95
C PRO A 282 10.66 21.86 26.20
N PRO A 283 9.54 21.35 26.75
CA PRO A 283 8.75 20.31 26.12
C PRO A 283 8.32 20.69 24.71
N LEU A 284 8.50 19.77 23.77
CA LEU A 284 8.09 19.97 22.37
C LEU A 284 6.56 20.00 22.24
N ASP A 285 5.79 19.42 23.16
CA ASP A 285 4.35 19.26 23.00
C ASP A 285 3.51 20.40 23.59
N ALA A 286 2.44 20.75 22.88
CA ALA A 286 1.42 21.73 23.24
C ALA A 286 0.48 21.28 24.40
N LYS A 287 0.93 20.33 25.23
CA LYS A 287 0.15 19.77 26.34
C LYS A 287 0.29 20.68 27.58
N GLU A 288 -0.83 20.90 28.26
CA GLU A 288 -0.84 21.63 29.53
C GLU A 288 -0.14 20.81 30.61
N ARG A 289 0.70 21.46 31.42
CA ARG A 289 1.39 20.86 32.56
C ARG A 289 1.10 21.65 33.83
N MET A 290 0.89 20.94 34.93
CA MET A 290 0.76 21.55 36.25
C MET A 290 2.11 21.52 36.95
N VAL A 291 2.57 22.68 37.40
CA VAL A 291 3.86 22.85 38.09
C VAL A 291 3.59 23.51 39.43
N GLN A 292 4.03 22.86 40.51
CA GLN A 292 3.94 23.41 41.86
C GLN A 292 5.27 24.08 42.23
N ILE A 293 5.20 25.31 42.71
CA ILE A 293 6.36 26.13 43.08
C ILE A 293 6.16 26.62 44.51
N THR A 294 7.17 26.46 45.35
CA THR A 294 7.19 27.02 46.69
C THR A 294 7.93 28.36 46.66
N ARG A 295 7.26 29.44 47.06
CA ARG A 295 7.81 30.79 47.13
C ARG A 295 8.98 30.86 48.11
N GLN A 296 10.07 31.51 47.70
CA GLN A 296 11.20 31.79 48.59
C GLN A 296 11.04 33.16 49.27
N LYS A 297 11.52 33.27 50.52
CA LYS A 297 11.51 34.52 51.31
C LYS A 297 12.28 35.66 50.63
N VAL A 298 13.27 35.33 49.82
CA VAL A 298 14.06 36.26 49.00
C VAL A 298 13.93 35.82 47.54
N GLY A 299 13.50 36.70 46.65
CA GLY A 299 13.32 36.40 45.21
C GLY A 299 11.93 35.90 44.79
N GLY A 300 11.04 35.56 45.73
CA GLY A 300 9.65 35.20 45.43
C GLY A 300 9.54 33.92 44.58
N LEU A 301 8.86 34.01 43.44
CA LEU A 301 8.70 32.89 42.49
C LEU A 301 9.88 32.75 41.52
N GLY A 302 10.74 33.77 41.38
CA GLY A 302 11.92 33.70 40.50
C GLY A 302 11.63 33.63 39.00
N LEU A 303 10.50 34.17 38.55
CA LEU A 303 10.12 34.28 37.14
C LEU A 303 9.66 35.70 36.79
N SER A 304 9.90 36.13 35.56
CA SER A 304 9.33 37.36 34.97
C SER A 304 8.27 36.99 33.95
N ILE A 305 7.16 37.72 33.94
CA ILE A 305 6.09 37.54 32.96
C ILE A 305 6.02 38.74 32.00
N LYS A 306 5.50 38.51 30.79
CA LYS A 306 5.17 39.52 29.77
C LYS A 306 3.87 39.13 29.08
N GLY A 307 3.21 40.08 28.42
CA GLY A 307 1.89 39.86 27.81
C GLY A 307 0.76 40.06 28.81
N GLY A 308 -0.47 39.87 28.32
CA GLY A 308 -1.71 40.28 28.96
C GLY A 308 -2.77 40.55 27.88
N ALA A 309 -4.04 40.53 28.27
CA ALA A 309 -5.16 40.73 27.35
C ALA A 309 -5.06 42.06 26.57
N GLU A 310 -4.51 43.11 27.19
CA GLU A 310 -4.28 44.43 26.59
C GLU A 310 -3.32 44.40 25.41
N HIS A 311 -2.37 43.46 25.39
CA HIS A 311 -1.41 43.30 24.30
C HIS A 311 -1.80 42.20 23.30
N LYS A 312 -3.01 41.61 23.42
CA LYS A 312 -3.47 40.46 22.63
C LYS A 312 -2.51 39.27 22.65
N LEU A 313 -1.74 39.14 23.74
CA LEU A 313 -0.77 38.08 23.95
C LEU A 313 -1.08 37.36 25.26
N PRO A 314 -0.96 36.03 25.34
CA PRO A 314 -1.11 35.32 26.61
C PRO A 314 -0.03 35.77 27.60
N VAL A 315 -0.28 35.58 28.90
CA VAL A 315 0.72 35.85 29.95
C VAL A 315 1.84 34.81 29.84
N LEU A 316 3.01 35.24 29.37
CA LEU A 316 4.16 34.42 29.02
C LEU A 316 5.32 34.60 30.01
N ILE A 317 6.01 33.52 30.38
CA ILE A 317 7.25 33.58 31.14
C ILE A 317 8.37 34.11 30.21
N SER A 318 8.86 35.31 30.50
CA SER A 318 9.91 35.98 29.73
C SER A 318 11.31 35.68 30.22
N ARG A 319 11.49 35.45 31.53
CA ARG A 319 12.78 35.14 32.15
C ARG A 319 12.58 34.25 33.39
N ILE A 320 13.52 33.35 33.64
CA ILE A 320 13.61 32.54 34.86
C ILE A 320 14.97 32.86 35.51
N TYR A 321 14.98 33.22 36.79
CA TYR A 321 16.19 33.64 37.50
C TYR A 321 16.91 32.43 38.09
N LYS A 322 18.19 32.26 37.73
CA LYS A 322 19.02 31.14 38.19
C LYS A 322 19.08 31.06 39.72
N GLY A 323 18.94 29.86 40.26
CA GLY A 323 19.01 29.59 41.70
C GLY A 323 17.77 29.97 42.50
N GLN A 324 16.72 30.53 41.89
CA GLN A 324 15.45 30.87 42.55
C GLN A 324 14.39 29.79 42.37
N ALA A 325 13.21 29.95 43.02
CA ALA A 325 12.16 28.93 43.08
C ALA A 325 11.75 28.32 41.72
N ALA A 326 11.55 29.14 40.69
CA ALA A 326 11.20 28.66 39.35
C ALA A 326 12.34 27.93 38.62
N ASP A 327 13.60 28.27 38.88
CA ASP A 327 14.75 27.54 38.31
C ASP A 327 14.96 26.21 39.04
N GLN A 328 14.85 26.22 40.38
CA GLN A 328 14.96 25.03 41.23
C GLN A 328 13.88 23.99 40.94
N CYS A 329 12.68 24.40 40.48
CA CYS A 329 11.63 23.46 40.12
C CYS A 329 11.94 22.68 38.83
N GLY A 330 12.77 23.23 37.92
CA GLY A 330 13.17 22.59 36.66
C GLY A 330 12.05 22.25 35.67
N GLN A 331 10.81 22.68 35.94
CA GLN A 331 9.61 22.30 35.18
C GLN A 331 8.98 23.48 34.40
N LEU A 332 9.49 24.69 34.63
CA LEU A 332 9.12 25.90 33.90
C LEU A 332 10.19 26.30 32.90
N PHE A 333 9.78 26.87 31.78
CA PHE A 333 10.67 27.31 30.71
C PHE A 333 10.27 28.69 30.18
N VAL A 334 11.27 29.44 29.70
CA VAL A 334 11.02 30.71 29.00
C VAL A 334 10.19 30.43 27.73
N GLY A 335 9.13 31.22 27.53
CA GLY A 335 8.13 31.02 26.47
C GLY A 335 6.92 30.18 26.87
N ASP A 336 6.80 29.78 28.14
CA ASP A 336 5.58 29.16 28.66
C ASP A 336 4.48 30.18 28.88
N ALA A 337 3.28 29.88 28.37
CA ALA A 337 2.06 30.62 28.68
C ALA A 337 1.44 30.08 29.98
N ILE A 338 1.19 30.95 30.94
CA ILE A 338 0.49 30.62 32.18
C ILE A 338 -1.01 30.70 31.91
N ILE A 339 -1.70 29.57 32.07
CA ILE A 339 -3.13 29.41 31.81
C ILE A 339 -3.91 29.55 33.10
N LYS A 340 -3.43 28.91 34.18
CA LYS A 340 -4.06 28.98 35.50
C LYS A 340 -3.05 29.21 36.61
N VAL A 341 -3.51 29.87 37.67
CA VAL A 341 -2.82 30.01 38.96
C VAL A 341 -3.75 29.50 40.05
N ASN A 342 -3.32 28.48 40.81
CA ASN A 342 -4.10 27.84 41.87
C ASN A 342 -5.52 27.38 41.44
N GLY A 343 -5.67 27.02 40.16
CA GLY A 343 -6.95 26.57 39.58
C GLY A 343 -7.78 27.67 38.90
N GLU A 344 -7.46 28.95 39.11
CA GLU A 344 -8.14 30.10 38.49
C GLU A 344 -7.52 30.46 37.14
N TYR A 345 -8.35 30.69 36.12
CA TYR A 345 -7.89 31.04 34.77
C TYR A 345 -7.42 32.50 34.70
N ILE A 346 -6.20 32.72 34.19
CA ILE A 346 -5.61 34.07 34.07
C ILE A 346 -5.43 34.52 32.62
N THR A 347 -5.89 33.74 31.64
CA THR A 347 -5.68 33.99 30.21
C THR A 347 -6.39 35.24 29.68
N ALA A 348 -7.41 35.74 30.40
CA ALA A 348 -8.17 36.93 30.05
C ALA A 348 -7.86 38.15 30.94
N CYS A 349 -6.88 38.03 31.83
CA CYS A 349 -6.46 39.12 32.72
C CYS A 349 -5.51 40.08 32.00
N ASN A 350 -5.51 41.34 32.43
CA ASN A 350 -4.48 42.29 32.02
C ASN A 350 -3.13 41.94 32.68
N HIS A 351 -2.02 42.49 32.16
CA HIS A 351 -0.69 42.25 32.73
C HIS A 351 -0.63 42.51 34.25
N ASP A 352 -1.11 43.67 34.70
CA ASP A 352 -1.04 44.07 36.11
C ASP A 352 -1.89 43.16 37.01
N ASP A 353 -3.05 42.71 36.52
CA ASP A 353 -3.92 41.78 37.23
C ASP A 353 -3.24 40.41 37.37
N ALA A 354 -2.60 39.92 36.31
CA ALA A 354 -1.84 38.67 36.34
C ALA A 354 -0.65 38.74 37.33
N VAL A 355 0.03 39.89 37.42
CA VAL A 355 1.09 40.13 38.43
C VAL A 355 0.52 40.10 39.84
N ASN A 356 -0.64 40.74 40.07
CA ASN A 356 -1.30 40.77 41.38
C ASN A 356 -1.76 39.37 41.82
N ILE A 357 -2.34 38.59 40.91
CA ILE A 357 -2.74 37.20 41.18
C ILE A 357 -1.51 36.35 41.56
N LEU A 358 -0.42 36.43 40.79
CA LEU A 358 0.82 35.70 41.08
C LEU A 358 1.51 36.17 42.38
N ARG A 359 1.34 37.45 42.77
CA ARG A 359 1.87 37.97 44.04
C ARG A 359 1.07 37.47 45.24
N ASN A 360 -0.25 37.40 45.11
CA ASN A 360 -1.18 37.02 46.19
C ASN A 360 -1.49 35.52 46.26
N ALA A 361 -0.94 34.70 45.36
CA ALA A 361 -1.17 33.25 45.27
C ALA A 361 -0.62 32.41 46.45
N GLY A 362 -0.13 33.03 47.52
CA GLY A 362 0.40 32.35 48.71
C GLY A 362 1.82 31.79 48.55
N ASP A 363 2.21 30.93 49.50
CA ASP A 363 3.54 30.32 49.57
C ASP A 363 3.68 29.10 48.66
N ILE A 364 2.60 28.36 48.40
CA ILE A 364 2.58 27.24 47.45
C ILE A 364 1.71 27.64 46.27
N VAL A 365 2.32 27.80 45.10
CA VAL A 365 1.66 28.24 43.87
C VAL A 365 1.63 27.10 42.86
N VAL A 366 0.44 26.71 42.41
CA VAL A 366 0.26 25.69 41.36
C VAL A 366 -0.06 26.40 40.04
N LEU A 367 0.86 26.33 39.08
CA LEU A 367 0.71 26.92 37.75
C LEU A 367 0.33 25.85 36.73
N THR A 368 -0.73 26.09 35.96
CA THR A 368 -1.00 25.33 34.74
C THR A 368 -0.38 26.09 33.58
N VAL A 369 0.64 25.52 32.93
CA VAL A 369 1.38 26.19 31.84
C VAL A 369 1.38 25.37 30.56
N LYS A 370 1.53 26.05 29.43
CA LYS A 370 1.65 25.45 28.09
C LYS A 370 2.75 26.13 27.31
N HIS A 371 3.64 25.36 26.68
CA HIS A 371 4.76 25.94 25.95
C HIS A 371 4.28 26.62 24.65
N TYR A 372 4.50 27.93 24.52
CA TYR A 372 4.01 28.72 23.39
C TYR A 372 5.15 29.02 22.39
N ARG A 373 5.36 28.10 21.44
CA ARG A 373 6.48 28.17 20.46
C ARG A 373 6.54 29.47 19.66
N ALA A 374 5.39 30.07 19.34
CA ALA A 374 5.30 31.29 18.56
C ALA A 374 5.84 32.55 19.29
N ALA A 375 6.09 32.48 20.61
CA ALA A 375 6.64 33.60 21.38
C ALA A 375 8.17 33.76 21.27
N LYS A 376 8.91 32.76 20.78
CA LYS A 376 10.39 32.82 20.71
C LYS A 376 10.95 34.07 19.99
N PRO A 377 10.38 34.55 18.86
CA PRO A 377 10.85 35.78 18.22
C PRO A 377 10.53 37.05 19.04
N PHE A 378 9.41 37.06 19.76
CA PHE A 378 8.93 38.21 20.53
C PHE A 378 9.72 38.42 21.83
N LEU A 379 10.21 37.34 22.44
CA LEU A 379 11.03 37.41 23.65
C LEU A 379 12.48 37.83 23.35
N GLN A 380 13.00 37.53 22.15
CA GLN A 380 14.39 37.81 21.76
C GLN A 380 14.62 39.23 21.21
N LYS A 381 13.57 39.91 20.73
CA LYS A 381 13.70 41.21 20.06
C LYS A 381 14.23 42.32 20.98
N ASN A 382 13.97 42.26 22.28
CA ASN A 382 14.41 43.28 23.25
C ASN A 382 15.71 42.93 24.00
N GLU A 383 16.20 41.67 23.96
CA GLU A 383 17.51 41.34 24.55
C GLU A 383 18.67 41.95 23.75
N LYS A 384 18.44 42.34 22.50
CA LYS A 384 19.38 43.10 21.67
C LYS A 384 19.34 44.61 21.93
N GLU A 385 18.22 45.16 22.38
CA GLU A 385 18.09 46.57 22.76
C GLU A 385 18.75 46.82 24.13
N GLU A 386 18.56 45.94 25.14
CA GLU A 386 19.23 46.06 26.45
C GLU A 386 20.77 45.82 26.42
N LYS A 387 21.29 45.24 25.33
CA LYS A 387 22.74 45.05 25.12
C LYS A 387 23.40 46.19 24.33
N LEU A 388 22.63 47.07 23.68
CA LEU A 388 23.18 48.20 22.93
C LEU A 388 23.53 49.40 23.82
N ASP A 389 22.94 49.50 25.01
CA ASP A 389 23.20 50.59 25.96
C ASP A 389 24.45 50.34 26.84
N ASN A 390 24.97 49.10 26.87
CA ASN A 390 26.12 48.70 27.70
C ASN A 390 27.46 48.63 26.94
N VAL A 391 27.52 49.06 25.67
CA VAL A 391 28.73 49.03 24.82
C VAL A 391 29.31 50.44 24.58
N ALA A 392 28.78 51.48 25.21
CA ALA A 392 29.30 52.85 25.10
C ALA A 392 30.52 53.17 26.00
N ASN A 393 31.17 52.18 26.63
CA ASN A 393 32.39 52.40 27.42
C ASN A 393 33.40 51.27 27.20
N GLY A 394 34.55 51.59 26.58
CA GLY A 394 35.77 50.80 26.71
C GLY A 394 36.37 50.21 25.42
N THR A 395 37.05 51.07 24.65
CA THR A 395 38.36 50.87 23.99
C THR A 395 38.78 49.49 23.43
N ALA A 396 38.94 49.48 22.09
CA ALA A 396 40.10 49.06 21.28
C ALA A 396 40.87 47.77 21.65
N GLU A 397 40.87 46.79 20.75
CA GLU A 397 42.02 46.43 19.88
C GLU A 397 41.75 45.12 19.10
N ASP A 398 42.05 45.18 17.78
CA ASP A 398 42.54 44.17 16.82
C ASP A 398 42.49 42.66 17.15
N GLY A 399 42.23 41.73 16.23
CA GLY A 399 42.23 41.76 14.77
C GLY A 399 41.97 40.34 14.23
N TRP A 400 41.56 40.27 12.97
CA TRP A 400 41.33 39.05 12.20
C TRP A 400 42.63 38.44 11.68
N ILE A 401 42.90 37.13 11.85
CA ILE A 401 43.64 36.29 10.87
C ILE A 401 43.19 34.81 10.97
N SER A 402 42.84 34.20 9.82
CA SER A 402 42.77 32.74 9.55
C SER A 402 44.03 32.29 8.77
N PRO A 403 44.13 31.05 8.25
CA PRO A 403 44.43 29.76 8.88
C PRO A 403 45.74 29.14 8.32
N ASN A 404 46.34 28.10 8.94
CA ASN A 404 47.18 27.19 8.14
C ASN A 404 47.35 25.75 8.67
N ARG A 405 47.61 24.89 7.69
CA ARG A 405 47.70 23.42 7.60
C ARG A 405 48.92 22.79 8.27
N GLN A 406 48.78 21.51 8.64
CA GLN A 406 49.66 20.33 8.42
C GLN A 406 49.19 19.26 9.44
N GLY A 407 48.99 17.97 9.20
CA GLY A 407 49.59 17.00 8.28
C GLY A 407 50.20 15.87 9.14
N GLY A 408 49.64 14.64 9.11
CA GLY A 408 50.28 13.44 9.65
C GLY A 408 49.38 12.43 10.40
N SER A 409 49.24 11.22 9.84
CA SER A 409 48.64 10.02 10.47
C SER A 409 49.65 9.27 11.37
N PRO A 410 49.35 8.05 11.90
CA PRO A 410 48.83 7.82 13.24
C PRO A 410 49.80 7.01 14.13
N ARG A 411 49.83 7.26 15.45
CA ARG A 411 50.40 6.29 16.41
C ARG A 411 49.56 6.18 17.66
N CYS A 412 49.11 4.96 17.93
CA CYS A 412 48.55 4.53 19.20
C CYS A 412 49.64 4.49 20.26
N SER A 413 49.36 5.05 21.44
CA SER A 413 50.07 4.72 22.67
C SER A 413 49.07 4.63 23.82
N HIS A 414 49.01 3.43 24.41
CA HIS A 414 48.28 3.12 25.62
C HIS A 414 48.73 4.01 26.79
N SER A 415 47.77 4.56 27.52
CA SER A 415 47.89 4.75 28.97
C SER A 415 46.56 4.35 29.63
N ARG A 416 46.68 3.56 30.69
CA ARG A 416 45.60 2.99 31.50
C ARG A 416 45.21 3.94 32.63
N GLN A 417 44.03 3.64 33.20
CA GLN A 417 43.41 4.14 34.43
C GLN A 417 42.55 5.39 34.20
N SER A 418 41.30 5.48 34.66
CA SER A 418 40.66 4.83 35.81
C SER A 418 39.16 4.63 35.55
N SER A 419 38.64 3.55 36.12
CA SER A 419 37.23 3.17 36.15
C SER A 419 36.42 4.13 37.02
N ASN A 420 35.53 4.91 36.39
CA ASN A 420 34.33 5.42 37.05
C ASN A 420 33.11 4.88 36.30
N ALA A 421 32.45 3.90 36.92
CA ALA A 421 31.11 3.50 36.55
C ALA A 421 30.14 4.65 36.86
N SER A 422 29.52 5.24 35.85
CA SER A 422 28.29 6.02 36.04
C SER A 422 27.48 6.13 34.75
N SER A 423 26.26 5.58 34.82
CA SER A 423 25.10 5.75 33.94
C SER A 423 25.33 5.70 32.42
N SER A 424 25.12 4.53 31.83
CA SER A 424 24.77 4.43 30.41
C SER A 424 23.47 5.19 30.17
N SER A 425 23.55 6.42 29.63
CA SER A 425 22.39 7.13 29.10
C SER A 425 21.79 6.28 27.99
N MET A 426 20.61 5.72 28.22
CA MET A 426 19.89 4.88 27.25
C MET A 426 19.43 5.79 26.11
N GLN A 427 20.20 5.83 25.02
CA GLN A 427 19.87 6.59 23.82
C GLN A 427 18.75 5.86 23.07
N TYR A 428 17.62 6.54 22.86
CA TYR A 428 16.53 6.01 22.05
C TYR A 428 16.68 6.49 20.61
N LYS A 429 16.79 5.53 19.70
CA LYS A 429 16.86 5.80 18.26
C LYS A 429 15.46 6.10 17.74
N ARG A 430 15.23 7.30 17.20
CA ARG A 430 13.95 7.69 16.59
C ARG A 430 14.13 7.89 15.09
N TRP A 431 13.24 7.30 14.31
CA TRP A 431 13.19 7.50 12.86
C TRP A 431 12.26 8.67 12.55
N VAL A 432 12.76 9.67 11.83
CA VAL A 432 12.00 10.85 11.42
C VAL A 432 11.78 10.81 9.92
N ASP A 433 10.53 10.91 9.48
CA ASP A 433 10.14 10.97 8.06
C ASP A 433 10.63 12.29 7.45
N ILE A 434 11.55 12.23 6.48
CA ILE A 434 12.09 13.40 5.78
C ILE A 434 11.40 13.59 4.43
N ILE A 435 11.22 12.51 3.68
CA ILE A 435 10.58 12.53 2.36
C ILE A 435 9.47 11.48 2.37
N THR A 436 8.31 11.85 1.84
CA THR A 436 7.15 10.97 1.65
C THR A 436 6.66 11.10 0.21
N VAL A 437 6.69 9.99 -0.53
CA VAL A 437 6.26 9.93 -1.93
C VAL A 437 5.06 8.98 -2.04
N PRO A 438 3.88 9.49 -2.42
CA PRO A 438 2.74 8.64 -2.77
C PRO A 438 3.05 7.80 -4.01
N LEU A 439 2.68 6.51 -3.98
CA LEU A 439 2.97 5.57 -5.07
C LEU A 439 1.88 5.52 -6.14
N MET A 440 0.70 6.08 -5.88
CA MET A 440 -0.40 6.15 -6.85
C MET A 440 0.06 6.88 -8.11
N MET A 441 0.10 6.17 -9.24
CA MET A 441 0.56 6.69 -10.54
C MET A 441 1.97 7.32 -10.48
N ALA A 442 2.79 6.90 -9.52
CA ALA A 442 4.21 7.25 -9.48
C ALA A 442 4.98 6.48 -10.56
N TYR A 443 6.26 6.80 -10.73
CA TYR A 443 7.16 5.97 -11.53
C TYR A 443 8.54 5.91 -10.90
N VAL A 444 9.24 4.82 -11.22
CA VAL A 444 10.63 4.61 -10.85
C VAL A 444 11.48 4.89 -12.08
N THR A 445 12.64 5.51 -11.91
CA THR A 445 13.60 5.65 -13.01
C THR A 445 15.02 5.36 -12.58
N ARG A 446 15.72 4.57 -13.39
CA ARG A 446 17.15 4.29 -13.21
C ARG A 446 18.03 5.24 -14.01
N TYR A 447 17.48 5.89 -15.03
CA TYR A 447 18.20 6.80 -15.90
C TYR A 447 18.33 8.18 -15.30
N ILE A 448 19.47 8.85 -15.54
CA ILE A 448 19.63 10.25 -15.17
C ILE A 448 18.52 11.05 -15.84
N PHE A 449 17.76 11.79 -15.04
CA PHE A 449 16.56 12.46 -15.50
C PHE A 449 16.86 13.37 -16.68
N GLY A 450 16.09 13.20 -17.76
CA GLY A 450 16.29 13.95 -18.99
C GLY A 450 17.24 13.30 -20.00
N THR A 451 17.90 12.18 -19.68
CA THR A 451 18.96 11.60 -20.50
C THR A 451 18.78 10.10 -20.76
N ASP A 452 19.66 9.53 -21.57
CA ASP A 452 19.84 8.11 -21.87
C ASP A 452 20.82 7.39 -20.92
N LYS A 453 21.52 8.11 -20.05
CA LYS A 453 22.56 7.55 -19.18
C LYS A 453 21.98 6.78 -17.99
N LEU A 454 22.32 5.50 -17.88
CA LEU A 454 21.88 4.63 -16.79
C LEU A 454 22.71 4.84 -15.52
N ARG A 455 22.04 4.95 -14.35
CA ARG A 455 22.74 4.93 -13.05
C ARG A 455 23.08 3.49 -12.64
N ARG A 456 24.34 3.28 -12.25
CA ARG A 456 24.79 2.01 -11.65
C ARG A 456 24.28 1.90 -10.22
N ASN A 457 23.62 0.80 -9.88
CA ASN A 457 23.11 0.48 -8.54
C ASN A 457 22.29 1.60 -7.86
N ALA A 458 21.62 2.44 -8.63
CA ALA A 458 20.82 3.53 -8.09
C ALA A 458 19.54 3.76 -8.88
N PHE A 459 18.54 4.32 -8.20
CA PHE A 459 17.24 4.64 -8.76
C PHE A 459 16.62 5.87 -8.09
N GLU A 460 15.61 6.44 -8.72
CA GLU A 460 14.83 7.56 -8.19
C GLU A 460 13.34 7.22 -8.32
N VAL A 461 12.54 7.54 -7.31
CA VAL A 461 11.07 7.41 -7.37
C VAL A 461 10.45 8.80 -7.39
N ARG A 462 9.53 9.01 -8.34
CA ARG A 462 8.85 10.28 -8.56
C ARG A 462 7.34 10.09 -8.47
N GLY A 463 6.72 10.88 -7.60
CA GLY A 463 5.28 10.89 -7.37
C GLY A 463 4.55 11.94 -8.22
N LEU A 464 3.22 11.84 -8.23
CA LEU A 464 2.31 12.69 -8.99
C LEU A 464 2.42 14.19 -8.65
N ASN A 465 2.65 14.51 -7.38
CA ASN A 465 2.68 15.88 -6.84
C ASN A 465 4.06 16.57 -6.98
N GLY A 466 4.94 16.04 -7.82
CA GLY A 466 6.32 16.51 -7.93
C GLY A 466 7.22 16.09 -6.76
N ALA A 467 6.71 15.30 -5.80
CA ALA A 467 7.55 14.70 -4.77
C ALA A 467 8.54 13.70 -5.39
N ARG A 468 9.79 13.76 -4.93
CA ARG A 468 10.88 12.89 -5.40
C ARG A 468 11.70 12.42 -4.22
N THR A 469 12.17 11.17 -4.28
CA THR A 469 13.03 10.59 -3.25
C THR A 469 14.45 11.15 -3.27
N GLY A 470 14.86 11.78 -4.37
CA GLY A 470 16.29 11.89 -4.70
C GLY A 470 16.84 10.55 -5.20
N VAL A 471 18.12 10.53 -5.52
CA VAL A 471 18.81 9.34 -6.02
C VAL A 471 19.13 8.43 -4.84
N ILE A 472 18.48 7.27 -4.80
CA ILE A 472 18.70 6.20 -3.84
C ILE A 472 19.78 5.28 -4.41
N HIS A 473 20.88 5.13 -3.69
CA HIS A 473 21.97 4.23 -4.01
C HIS A 473 21.89 2.98 -3.14
N CYS A 474 22.06 1.82 -3.76
CA CYS A 474 22.11 0.53 -3.12
C CYS A 474 23.53 -0.04 -3.21
N ASP A 475 23.98 -0.68 -2.14
CA ASP A 475 25.33 -1.27 -2.11
C ASP A 475 25.43 -2.51 -3.01
N ASP A 476 24.33 -3.25 -3.17
CA ASP A 476 24.24 -4.46 -3.98
C ASP A 476 23.15 -4.35 -5.06
N SER A 477 23.48 -4.89 -6.24
CA SER A 477 22.58 -5.07 -7.38
C SER A 477 21.38 -5.99 -7.07
N ALA A 478 21.53 -6.99 -6.19
CA ALA A 478 20.43 -7.85 -5.79
C ALA A 478 19.39 -7.08 -4.95
N ILE A 479 19.87 -6.28 -4.00
CA ILE A 479 19.04 -5.41 -3.16
C ILE A 479 18.33 -4.35 -4.02
N LEU A 480 19.04 -3.77 -4.99
CA LEU A 480 18.46 -2.85 -5.97
C LEU A 480 17.29 -3.52 -6.71
N SER A 481 17.53 -4.69 -7.31
CA SER A 481 16.51 -5.42 -8.08
C SER A 481 15.27 -5.73 -7.24
N GLN A 482 15.49 -6.13 -5.97
CA GLN A 482 14.41 -6.41 -5.03
C GLN A 482 13.59 -5.16 -4.69
N TRP A 483 14.24 -4.01 -4.44
CA TRP A 483 13.54 -2.76 -4.20
C TRP A 483 12.76 -2.28 -5.42
N LEU A 484 13.37 -2.32 -6.60
CA LEU A 484 12.70 -1.96 -7.85
C LEU A 484 11.45 -2.82 -8.05
N LYS A 485 11.55 -4.14 -7.87
CA LYS A 485 10.40 -5.05 -7.97
C LYS A 485 9.28 -4.66 -7.01
N TYR A 486 9.57 -4.51 -5.72
CA TYR A 486 8.53 -4.20 -4.74
C TYR A 486 7.86 -2.83 -4.95
N ILE A 487 8.64 -1.82 -5.32
CA ILE A 487 8.10 -0.48 -5.57
C ILE A 487 7.26 -0.48 -6.85
N THR A 488 7.77 -1.07 -7.94
CA THR A 488 7.04 -1.15 -9.21
C THR A 488 5.77 -2.00 -9.09
N ASP A 489 5.79 -3.09 -8.34
CA ASP A 489 4.60 -3.92 -8.09
C ASP A 489 3.51 -3.11 -7.35
N ASN A 490 3.89 -2.34 -6.31
CA ASN A 490 2.95 -1.47 -5.58
C ASN A 490 2.38 -0.37 -6.48
N ILE A 491 3.24 0.32 -7.24
CA ILE A 491 2.82 1.38 -8.19
C ILE A 491 1.86 0.81 -9.23
N THR A 492 2.19 -0.34 -9.82
CA THR A 492 1.37 -0.99 -10.86
C THR A 492 0.02 -1.42 -10.28
N GLY A 493 0.01 -1.99 -9.08
CA GLY A 493 -1.21 -2.40 -8.39
C GLY A 493 -2.16 -1.23 -8.10
N LEU A 494 -1.62 -0.12 -7.59
CA LEU A 494 -2.40 1.11 -7.32
C LEU A 494 -2.91 1.76 -8.60
N THR A 495 -2.05 1.87 -9.62
CA THR A 495 -2.42 2.44 -10.93
C THR A 495 -3.53 1.60 -11.58
N HIS A 496 -3.44 0.28 -11.52
CA HIS A 496 -4.48 -0.60 -12.03
C HIS A 496 -5.81 -0.50 -11.24
N LEU A 497 -5.74 -0.33 -9.91
CA LEU A 497 -6.93 -0.05 -9.11
C LEU A 497 -7.60 1.27 -9.55
N GLN A 498 -6.80 2.31 -9.77
CA GLN A 498 -7.30 3.60 -10.26
C GLN A 498 -7.92 3.48 -11.66
N MET A 499 -7.31 2.69 -12.55
CA MET A 499 -7.86 2.41 -13.88
C MET A 499 -9.25 1.76 -13.80
N LYS A 500 -9.41 0.78 -12.89
CA LYS A 500 -10.71 0.14 -12.63
C LYS A 500 -11.75 1.14 -12.11
N LEU A 501 -11.36 2.08 -11.25
CA LEU A 501 -12.25 3.13 -10.77
C LEU A 501 -12.68 4.08 -11.90
N TYR A 502 -11.77 4.47 -12.78
CA TYR A 502 -12.11 5.28 -13.96
C TYR A 502 -13.05 4.53 -14.92
N ASN A 503 -12.79 3.24 -15.19
CA ASN A 503 -13.59 2.42 -16.09
C ASN A 503 -15.03 2.17 -15.61
N ARG A 504 -15.35 2.42 -14.32
CA ARG A 504 -16.74 2.43 -13.83
C ARG A 504 -17.55 3.58 -14.41
N ASN A 505 -16.89 4.67 -14.81
CA ASN A 505 -17.54 5.87 -15.35
C ASN A 505 -17.53 5.91 -16.89
N PHE A 506 -16.84 4.97 -17.55
CA PHE A 506 -16.76 4.91 -19.01
C PHE A 506 -17.58 3.75 -19.57
N GLY A 507 -18.22 3.99 -20.72
CA GLY A 507 -18.90 2.95 -21.49
C GLY A 507 -17.92 1.88 -22.00
N ILE A 508 -18.43 0.70 -22.37
CA ILE A 508 -17.60 -0.47 -22.75
C ILE A 508 -16.58 -0.14 -23.85
N GLY A 509 -16.97 0.64 -24.86
CA GLY A 509 -16.08 1.05 -25.96
C GLY A 509 -15.11 2.19 -25.66
N GLU A 510 -15.18 2.77 -24.47
CA GLU A 510 -14.34 3.89 -24.03
C GLU A 510 -13.48 3.56 -22.81
N ARG A 511 -13.43 2.29 -22.42
CA ARG A 511 -12.62 1.86 -21.28
C ARG A 511 -11.14 2.03 -21.55
N ILE A 512 -10.41 2.29 -20.49
CA ILE A 512 -8.95 2.34 -20.46
C ILE A 512 -8.45 0.90 -20.38
N GLU A 513 -7.68 0.50 -21.39
CA GLU A 513 -7.01 -0.81 -21.45
C GLU A 513 -5.65 -0.76 -20.76
N TYR A 514 -4.96 0.38 -20.86
CA TYR A 514 -3.65 0.59 -20.26
C TYR A 514 -3.44 2.05 -19.89
N MET A 515 -2.75 2.29 -18.78
CA MET A 515 -2.18 3.60 -18.48
C MET A 515 -0.89 3.46 -17.66
N GLY A 516 0.13 4.26 -17.99
CA GLY A 516 1.44 4.18 -17.35
C GLY A 516 2.42 5.23 -17.87
N TRP A 517 3.56 5.36 -17.20
CA TRP A 517 4.62 6.28 -17.60
C TRP A 517 5.51 5.67 -18.68
N VAL A 518 5.83 6.48 -19.69
CA VAL A 518 6.79 6.18 -20.76
C VAL A 518 7.73 7.37 -20.92
N ASN A 519 8.93 7.15 -21.47
CA ASN A 519 9.87 8.22 -21.76
C ASN A 519 9.93 8.45 -23.27
N GLU A 520 9.59 9.66 -23.69
CA GLU A 520 9.63 10.09 -25.08
C GLU A 520 10.97 10.76 -25.40
N ALA A 521 11.63 10.31 -26.47
CA ALA A 521 12.83 10.95 -26.96
C ALA A 521 12.52 12.30 -27.61
N VAL A 522 13.34 13.30 -27.31
CA VAL A 522 13.25 14.66 -27.84
C VAL A 522 14.30 14.81 -28.93
N SER A 523 13.84 15.11 -30.16
CA SER A 523 14.74 15.40 -31.27
C SER A 523 15.24 16.84 -31.18
N ASN A 524 16.53 17.03 -30.90
CA ASN A 524 17.20 18.34 -30.88
C ASN A 524 18.13 18.46 -32.09
N SER A 525 18.16 19.64 -32.71
CA SER A 525 18.88 19.94 -33.96
C SER A 525 20.41 19.71 -33.88
N ASN A 526 21.00 19.74 -32.69
CA ASN A 526 22.46 19.66 -32.52
C ASN A 526 22.94 18.24 -32.12
N GLN A 527 22.09 17.42 -31.49
CA GLN A 527 22.35 16.03 -31.14
C GLN A 527 20.99 15.30 -31.04
N PRO A 528 20.59 14.53 -32.06
CA PRO A 528 19.34 13.79 -31.99
C PRO A 528 19.47 12.64 -30.98
N TRP A 529 18.41 12.43 -30.18
CA TRP A 529 18.21 11.23 -29.32
C TRP A 529 18.96 11.12 -27.99
N GLN A 530 19.52 12.20 -27.41
CA GLN A 530 20.11 12.15 -26.05
C GLN A 530 19.22 12.75 -24.95
N SER A 531 18.11 13.37 -25.33
CA SER A 531 17.17 14.01 -24.40
C SER A 531 15.87 13.24 -24.32
N TYR A 532 15.41 12.99 -23.10
CA TYR A 532 14.17 12.24 -22.85
C TYR A 532 13.24 13.02 -21.93
N ARG A 533 11.94 12.95 -22.19
CA ARG A 533 10.92 13.51 -21.31
C ARG A 533 9.88 12.45 -20.91
N PRO A 534 9.49 12.38 -19.64
CA PRO A 534 8.42 11.48 -19.24
C PRO A 534 7.08 11.95 -19.83
N ARG A 535 6.27 11.00 -20.28
CA ARG A 535 4.90 11.15 -20.76
C ARG A 535 4.05 10.09 -20.10
N PHE A 536 2.82 10.43 -19.74
CA PHE A 536 1.87 9.45 -19.24
C PHE A 536 1.04 8.94 -20.42
N LEU A 537 1.28 7.70 -20.82
CA LEU A 537 0.61 7.05 -21.94
C LEU A 537 -0.65 6.37 -21.43
N ALA A 538 -1.75 6.54 -22.16
CA ALA A 538 -2.97 5.79 -21.93
C ALA A 538 -3.62 5.33 -23.23
N LEU A 539 -4.16 4.11 -23.22
CA LEU A 539 -4.98 3.54 -24.29
C LEU A 539 -6.43 3.53 -23.80
N LYS A 540 -7.26 4.45 -24.31
CA LYS A 540 -8.67 4.61 -23.95
C LYS A 540 -9.54 4.37 -25.18
N GLY A 541 -10.27 3.25 -25.21
CA GLY A 541 -11.06 2.87 -26.38
C GLY A 541 -10.20 2.85 -27.66
N PRO A 542 -10.58 3.57 -28.74
CA PRO A 542 -9.81 3.63 -29.98
C PRO A 542 -8.67 4.66 -29.98
N ASP A 543 -8.43 5.34 -28.86
CA ASP A 543 -7.51 6.48 -28.76
C ASP A 543 -6.24 6.15 -27.95
N LEU A 544 -5.09 6.47 -28.52
CA LEU A 544 -3.80 6.62 -27.86
C LEU A 544 -3.68 8.07 -27.37
N LEU A 545 -3.52 8.23 -26.05
CA LEU A 545 -3.42 9.51 -25.37
C LEU A 545 -2.04 9.64 -24.72
N LEU A 546 -1.37 10.78 -24.94
CA LEU A 546 -0.07 11.09 -24.32
C LEU A 546 -0.16 12.38 -23.49
N PHE A 547 -0.21 12.23 -22.16
CA PHE A 547 -0.28 13.35 -21.22
C PHE A 547 1.11 13.78 -20.73
N GLU A 548 1.24 15.04 -20.31
CA GLU A 548 2.42 15.52 -19.57
C GLU A 548 2.37 15.13 -18.10
N THR A 549 1.18 15.27 -17.51
CA THR A 549 0.87 14.85 -16.14
C THR A 549 -0.29 13.89 -16.16
N PRO A 550 -0.32 12.87 -15.29
CA PRO A 550 -1.39 11.89 -15.30
C PRO A 550 -2.75 12.52 -14.96
N PRO A 551 -3.84 12.08 -15.60
CA PRO A 551 -5.17 12.60 -15.35
C PRO A 551 -5.64 12.24 -13.93
N CYS A 552 -6.06 13.24 -13.16
CA CYS A 552 -6.53 13.08 -11.78
C CYS A 552 -8.06 12.99 -11.71
N ASN A 553 -8.74 13.62 -12.67
CA ASN A 553 -10.20 13.67 -12.75
C ASN A 553 -10.70 13.12 -14.10
N ILE A 554 -11.97 12.73 -14.13
CA ILE A 554 -12.64 12.22 -15.35
C ILE A 554 -12.59 13.28 -16.48
N GLY A 555 -12.73 14.57 -16.14
CA GLY A 555 -12.68 15.66 -17.11
C GLY A 555 -11.29 15.91 -17.73
N ASP A 556 -10.21 15.42 -17.13
CA ASP A 556 -8.86 15.61 -17.66
C ASP A 556 -8.64 14.75 -18.92
N TRP A 557 -9.36 13.64 -19.04
CA TRP A 557 -9.24 12.70 -20.15
C TRP A 557 -9.64 13.30 -21.50
N SER A 558 -10.57 14.25 -21.52
CA SER A 558 -10.98 14.97 -22.74
C SER A 558 -10.07 16.14 -23.10
N ARG A 559 -9.18 16.57 -22.18
CA ARG A 559 -8.27 17.72 -22.37
C ARG A 559 -6.89 17.32 -22.90
N CYS A 560 -6.68 16.06 -23.25
CA CYS A 560 -5.41 15.59 -23.77
C CYS A 560 -5.08 16.26 -25.13
N ALA A 561 -3.94 16.95 -25.21
CA ALA A 561 -3.50 17.62 -26.43
C ALA A 561 -2.97 16.63 -27.50
N LEU A 562 -2.46 15.47 -27.08
CA LEU A 562 -1.84 14.49 -27.96
C LEU A 562 -2.70 13.23 -28.03
N THR A 563 -3.64 13.23 -28.97
CA THR A 563 -4.58 12.13 -29.23
C THR A 563 -4.35 11.58 -30.63
N PHE A 564 -4.28 10.24 -30.74
CA PHE A 564 -4.08 9.52 -32.00
C PHE A 564 -5.01 8.31 -32.05
N LYS A 565 -5.51 7.95 -33.22
CA LYS A 565 -6.28 6.71 -33.38
C LYS A 565 -5.34 5.52 -33.45
N VAL A 566 -5.58 4.52 -32.60
CA VAL A 566 -4.74 3.31 -32.51
C VAL A 566 -4.74 2.56 -33.86
N TYR A 567 -5.90 2.43 -34.50
CA TYR A 567 -6.03 1.80 -35.82
C TYR A 567 -5.45 2.62 -36.99
N GLN A 568 -4.96 3.84 -36.75
CA GLN A 568 -4.24 4.65 -37.74
C GLN A 568 -2.80 4.92 -37.31
N THR A 569 -2.30 4.24 -36.27
CA THR A 569 -0.96 4.48 -35.75
C THR A 569 -0.18 3.19 -35.83
N MET A 570 1.00 3.25 -36.42
CA MET A 570 1.93 2.12 -36.41
C MET A 570 2.58 2.03 -35.04
N PHE A 571 2.57 0.83 -34.46
CA PHE A 571 3.32 0.47 -33.28
C PHE A 571 4.36 -0.57 -33.66
N ARG A 572 5.61 -0.35 -33.25
CA ARG A 572 6.70 -1.28 -33.51
C ARG A 572 7.62 -1.35 -32.30
N VAL A 573 7.81 -2.55 -31.78
CA VAL A 573 8.86 -2.81 -30.79
C VAL A 573 10.21 -2.78 -31.48
N MET A 574 11.17 -2.03 -30.91
CA MET A 574 12.51 -1.90 -31.46
C MET A 574 13.38 -3.06 -31.00
N ARG A 575 14.18 -3.61 -31.92
CA ARG A 575 15.24 -4.57 -31.56
C ARG A 575 16.38 -3.81 -30.90
N GLU A 576 17.13 -4.47 -30.01
CA GLU A 576 18.27 -3.84 -29.32
C GLU A 576 19.33 -3.31 -30.30
N SER A 577 19.52 -3.98 -31.44
CA SER A 577 20.42 -3.53 -32.51
C SER A 577 19.91 -2.31 -33.29
N GLU A 578 18.64 -1.95 -33.15
CA GLU A 578 17.97 -0.81 -33.79
C GLU A 578 17.79 0.37 -32.81
N ASN A 579 18.32 0.27 -31.59
CA ASN A 579 18.24 1.34 -30.62
C ASN A 579 19.08 2.54 -31.05
N VAL A 580 18.53 3.74 -30.88
CA VAL A 580 19.19 5.00 -31.26
C VAL A 580 20.15 5.49 -30.17
N ASP A 581 20.08 4.93 -28.97
CA ASP A 581 20.87 5.31 -27.78
C ASP A 581 20.99 4.15 -26.76
N GLU A 582 21.50 4.44 -25.57
CA GLU A 582 21.72 3.47 -24.49
C GLU A 582 20.43 2.99 -23.79
N ARG A 583 19.26 3.59 -24.07
CA ARG A 583 18.01 3.16 -23.44
C ARG A 583 17.55 1.83 -23.98
N GLN A 584 17.03 1.04 -23.05
CA GLN A 584 16.47 -0.27 -23.32
C GLN A 584 14.95 -0.21 -23.40
N HIS A 585 14.36 -1.28 -23.94
CA HIS A 585 12.91 -1.49 -23.96
C HIS A 585 12.15 -0.39 -24.74
N CYS A 586 12.64 -0.11 -25.95
CA CYS A 586 12.13 0.96 -26.79
C CYS A 586 11.08 0.47 -27.79
N PHE A 587 10.16 1.35 -28.14
CA PHE A 587 9.15 1.15 -29.17
C PHE A 587 8.84 2.46 -29.91
N LEU A 588 8.34 2.33 -31.12
CA LEU A 588 8.02 3.44 -32.01
C LEU A 588 6.51 3.55 -32.19
N ALA A 589 5.98 4.76 -32.06
CA ALA A 589 4.60 5.09 -32.44
C ALA A 589 4.61 6.14 -33.56
N GLN A 590 4.04 5.80 -34.72
CA GLN A 590 4.00 6.70 -35.88
C GLN A 590 2.57 6.83 -36.42
N SER A 591 2.07 8.07 -36.47
CA SER A 591 0.77 8.39 -37.09
C SER A 591 0.98 9.14 -38.42
N PRO A 592 0.04 9.05 -39.38
CA PRO A 592 0.15 9.69 -40.68
C PRO A 592 0.32 11.21 -40.55
N GLY A 593 1.27 11.77 -41.31
CA GLY A 593 1.53 13.21 -41.33
C GLY A 593 2.17 13.78 -40.06
N LYS A 594 2.57 12.93 -39.10
CA LYS A 594 3.25 13.35 -37.86
C LYS A 594 4.62 12.67 -37.74
N PRO A 595 5.61 13.32 -37.10
CA PRO A 595 6.91 12.72 -36.90
C PRO A 595 6.81 11.46 -36.02
N PRO A 596 7.64 10.44 -36.26
CA PRO A 596 7.66 9.24 -35.43
C PRO A 596 8.07 9.57 -34.00
N ARG A 597 7.40 8.97 -33.02
CA ARG A 597 7.68 9.13 -31.59
C ARG A 597 8.41 7.90 -31.08
N TYR A 598 9.66 8.08 -30.69
CA TYR A 598 10.48 7.05 -30.06
C TYR A 598 10.25 7.08 -28.55
N LEU A 599 9.80 5.95 -28.00
CA LEU A 599 9.35 5.81 -26.61
C LEU A 599 10.10 4.67 -25.93
N SER A 600 10.37 4.81 -24.63
CA SER A 600 11.02 3.78 -23.81
C SER A 600 10.31 3.57 -22.47
N VAL A 601 10.37 2.35 -21.96
CA VAL A 601 9.93 1.99 -20.59
C VAL A 601 11.09 1.49 -19.75
N GLU A 602 10.92 1.35 -18.44
CA GLU A 602 12.03 1.05 -17.52
C GLU A 602 12.32 -0.45 -17.45
N THR A 603 11.33 -1.31 -17.72
CA THR A 603 11.50 -2.76 -17.68
C THR A 603 10.93 -3.47 -18.92
N ARG A 604 11.50 -4.63 -19.26
CA ARG A 604 10.96 -5.51 -20.31
C ARG A 604 9.51 -5.92 -20.03
N GLN A 605 9.15 -6.15 -18.77
CA GLN A 605 7.79 -6.55 -18.41
C GLN A 605 6.78 -5.44 -18.69
N GLU A 606 7.14 -4.18 -18.48
CA GLU A 606 6.30 -3.04 -18.87
C GLU A 606 6.12 -2.96 -20.38
N LEU A 607 7.18 -3.22 -21.17
CA LEU A 607 7.11 -3.19 -22.63
C LEU A 607 6.12 -4.24 -23.14
N LEU A 608 6.21 -5.46 -22.63
CA LEU A 608 5.28 -6.55 -22.97
C LEU A 608 3.84 -6.20 -22.58
N ARG A 609 3.61 -5.52 -21.45
CA ARG A 609 2.27 -5.05 -21.06
C ARG A 609 1.73 -3.98 -22.01
N VAL A 610 2.58 -3.03 -22.44
CA VAL A 610 2.20 -2.00 -23.42
C VAL A 610 1.85 -2.65 -24.75
N GLU A 611 2.66 -3.58 -25.23
CA GLU A 611 2.44 -4.32 -26.47
C GLU A 611 1.15 -5.15 -26.43
N ALA A 612 0.93 -5.93 -25.37
CA ALA A 612 -0.29 -6.70 -25.19
C ALA A 612 -1.54 -5.80 -25.13
N ALA A 613 -1.46 -4.70 -24.38
CA ALA A 613 -2.56 -3.74 -24.31
C ALA A 613 -2.81 -3.04 -25.66
N TRP A 614 -1.76 -2.79 -26.44
CA TRP A 614 -1.87 -2.22 -27.78
C TRP A 614 -2.64 -3.16 -28.72
N HIS A 615 -2.30 -4.45 -28.72
CA HIS A 615 -3.03 -5.45 -29.52
C HIS A 615 -4.50 -5.57 -29.11
N THR A 616 -4.78 -5.60 -27.79
CA THR A 616 -6.16 -5.61 -27.28
C THR A 616 -6.93 -4.35 -27.70
N ALA A 617 -6.30 -3.17 -27.61
CA ALA A 617 -6.89 -1.90 -28.04
C ALA A 617 -7.18 -1.87 -29.55
N ILE A 618 -6.27 -2.39 -30.40
CA ILE A 618 -6.50 -2.55 -31.84
C ILE A 618 -7.73 -3.43 -32.09
N CYS A 619 -7.79 -4.62 -31.47
CA CYS A 619 -8.87 -5.58 -31.69
C CYS A 619 -10.22 -4.98 -31.30
N SER A 620 -10.29 -4.33 -30.15
CA SER A 620 -11.48 -3.62 -29.68
C SER A 620 -11.88 -2.49 -30.65
N ALA A 621 -10.91 -1.65 -31.05
CA ALA A 621 -11.16 -0.52 -31.94
C ALA A 621 -11.67 -0.94 -33.33
N VAL A 622 -11.06 -1.95 -33.94
CA VAL A 622 -11.46 -2.46 -35.27
C VAL A 622 -12.84 -3.12 -35.22
N THR A 623 -13.12 -3.89 -34.17
CA THR A 623 -14.42 -4.55 -33.97
C THR A 623 -15.55 -3.52 -33.85
N HIS A 624 -15.30 -2.39 -33.17
CA HIS A 624 -16.25 -1.28 -33.09
C HIS A 624 -16.34 -0.47 -34.39
N LEU A 625 -15.23 -0.26 -35.10
CA LEU A 625 -15.19 0.49 -36.35
C LEU A 625 -15.97 -0.20 -37.47
N LYS A 626 -15.96 -1.55 -37.51
CA LYS A 626 -16.58 -2.45 -38.51
C LYS A 626 -16.08 -2.28 -39.94
N SER A 627 -16.08 -1.08 -40.51
CA SER A 627 -15.59 -0.82 -41.86
C SER A 627 -14.95 0.55 -42.00
N LYS A 628 -14.03 0.68 -42.95
CA LYS A 628 -13.42 1.95 -43.31
C LYS A 628 -13.06 2.01 -44.78
N THR A 629 -13.47 3.09 -45.45
CA THR A 629 -13.22 3.32 -46.88
C THR A 629 -12.12 4.35 -47.08
N PHE A 630 -11.24 4.07 -48.04
CA PHE A 630 -10.13 4.93 -48.45
C PHE A 630 -10.29 5.31 -49.92
N PRO A 631 -10.12 6.59 -50.28
CA PRO A 631 -10.13 7.00 -51.68
C PRO A 631 -8.87 6.47 -52.38
N VAL A 632 -9.06 5.79 -53.50
CA VAL A 632 -8.02 5.20 -54.34
C VAL A 632 -8.35 5.41 -55.81
N THR A 633 -7.35 5.30 -56.68
CA THR A 633 -7.52 5.28 -58.13
C THR A 633 -7.19 3.89 -58.64
N PHE A 634 -8.12 3.31 -59.40
CA PHE A 634 -7.97 1.99 -60.03
C PHE A 634 -8.25 2.12 -61.52
N ASN A 635 -7.33 1.66 -62.37
CA ASN A 635 -7.43 1.79 -63.84
C ASN A 635 -7.77 3.22 -64.32
N SER A 636 -7.14 4.23 -63.71
CA SER A 636 -7.38 5.67 -63.98
C SER A 636 -8.79 6.17 -63.66
N ARG A 637 -9.57 5.45 -62.85
CA ARG A 637 -10.89 5.87 -62.34
C ARG A 637 -10.88 5.99 -60.82
N SER A 638 -11.64 6.95 -60.29
CA SER A 638 -11.80 7.14 -58.84
C SER A 638 -12.61 5.99 -58.23
N ALA A 639 -12.09 5.40 -57.16
CA ALA A 639 -12.67 4.25 -56.48
C ALA A 639 -12.49 4.38 -54.95
N GLY A 640 -13.32 3.65 -54.20
CA GLY A 640 -13.19 3.49 -52.76
C GLY A 640 -12.73 2.09 -52.41
N LEU A 641 -11.57 1.96 -51.77
CA LEU A 641 -11.15 0.70 -51.14
C LEU A 641 -11.71 0.63 -49.73
N THR A 642 -12.66 -0.26 -49.52
CA THR A 642 -13.29 -0.50 -48.22
C THR A 642 -12.69 -1.72 -47.55
N LEU A 643 -12.13 -1.52 -46.36
CA LEU A 643 -11.75 -2.57 -45.43
C LEU A 643 -12.94 -2.85 -44.52
N GLU A 644 -13.57 -4.01 -44.66
CA GLU A 644 -14.72 -4.42 -43.86
C GLU A 644 -14.36 -5.64 -43.00
N TRP A 645 -14.69 -5.58 -41.71
CA TRP A 645 -14.39 -6.62 -40.74
C TRP A 645 -14.92 -7.98 -41.18
N THR A 646 -16.14 -8.11 -41.68
CA THR A 646 -16.70 -9.42 -42.06
C THR A 646 -16.29 -9.85 -43.47
N GLN A 647 -16.28 -8.92 -44.43
CA GLN A 647 -16.17 -9.24 -45.85
C GLN A 647 -14.74 -9.13 -46.42
N GLY A 648 -13.81 -8.48 -45.72
CA GLY A 648 -12.44 -8.28 -46.18
C GLY A 648 -12.25 -6.99 -46.97
N PHE A 649 -11.62 -7.09 -48.13
CA PHE A 649 -11.33 -6.00 -49.05
C PHE A 649 -12.44 -5.91 -50.10
N THR A 650 -13.05 -4.73 -50.25
CA THR A 650 -14.00 -4.44 -51.32
C THR A 650 -13.57 -3.18 -52.05
N LEU A 651 -13.44 -3.24 -53.38
CA LEU A 651 -13.23 -2.07 -54.21
C LEU A 651 -14.53 -1.71 -54.93
N SER A 652 -14.97 -0.46 -54.83
CA SER A 652 -16.13 0.06 -55.56
C SER A 652 -15.80 1.35 -56.30
N TYR A 653 -16.41 1.57 -57.47
CA TYR A 653 -16.27 2.87 -58.15
C TYR A 653 -17.10 3.94 -57.43
N GLU A 654 -16.56 5.16 -57.38
CA GLU A 654 -17.19 6.28 -56.71
C GLU A 654 -18.46 6.72 -57.49
N GLY A 655 -19.60 6.85 -56.80
CA GLY A 655 -20.86 7.36 -57.35
C GLY A 655 -21.94 6.31 -57.73
N ILE A 656 -21.57 5.07 -58.08
CA ILE A 656 -22.53 4.03 -58.50
C ILE A 656 -22.70 2.92 -57.45
N GLY A 657 -21.71 2.72 -56.58
CA GLY A 657 -21.71 1.62 -55.61
C GLY A 657 -21.49 0.24 -56.24
N GLU A 658 -21.15 0.19 -57.53
CA GLU A 658 -20.79 -1.04 -58.23
C GLU A 658 -19.49 -1.61 -57.66
N ILE A 659 -19.54 -2.88 -57.25
CA ILE A 659 -18.39 -3.60 -56.70
C ILE A 659 -17.54 -4.11 -57.86
N VAL A 660 -16.30 -3.64 -57.93
CA VAL A 660 -15.33 -4.07 -58.95
C VAL A 660 -14.79 -5.46 -58.61
N TRP A 661 -14.41 -5.66 -57.36
CA TRP A 661 -13.96 -6.96 -56.83
C TRP A 661 -14.05 -6.98 -55.31
N ARG A 662 -14.07 -8.20 -54.77
CA ARG A 662 -14.11 -8.45 -53.33
C ARG A 662 -13.24 -9.66 -52.99
N TYR A 663 -12.37 -9.52 -51.99
CA TYR A 663 -11.53 -10.60 -51.45
C TYR A 663 -11.58 -10.64 -49.93
N LYS A 664 -11.59 -11.83 -49.34
CA LYS A 664 -11.48 -12.03 -47.90
C LYS A 664 -10.05 -11.73 -47.43
N PHE A 665 -9.87 -11.42 -46.14
CA PHE A 665 -8.53 -11.23 -45.55
C PHE A 665 -7.62 -12.45 -45.72
N SER A 666 -8.17 -13.68 -45.66
CA SER A 666 -7.42 -14.93 -45.82
C SER A 666 -6.87 -15.14 -47.24
N GLN A 667 -7.39 -14.40 -48.23
CA GLN A 667 -6.95 -14.49 -49.62
C GLN A 667 -5.76 -13.58 -49.91
N LEU A 668 -5.41 -12.64 -49.02
CA LEU A 668 -4.24 -11.79 -49.19
C LEU A 668 -2.97 -12.61 -48.92
N ARG A 669 -2.13 -12.77 -49.95
CA ARG A 669 -0.84 -13.49 -49.87
C ARG A 669 0.35 -12.57 -49.68
N GLY A 670 0.23 -11.32 -50.08
CA GLY A 670 1.26 -10.32 -49.88
C GLY A 670 0.79 -8.93 -50.29
N SER A 671 1.50 -7.94 -49.79
CA SER A 671 1.34 -6.54 -50.20
C SER A 671 2.73 -5.93 -50.43
N SER A 672 2.85 -5.06 -51.42
CA SER A 672 4.03 -4.24 -51.65
C SER A 672 3.63 -2.81 -51.96
N ASP A 673 4.49 -1.85 -51.59
CA ASP A 673 4.22 -0.43 -51.77
C ASP A 673 5.50 0.32 -52.19
N ASP A 674 5.33 1.50 -52.79
CA ASP A 674 6.43 2.37 -53.22
C ASP A 674 6.81 3.44 -52.17
N GLY A 675 6.21 3.38 -50.98
CA GLY A 675 6.36 4.38 -49.90
C GLY A 675 5.76 5.75 -50.19
N LYS A 676 5.15 5.97 -51.36
CA LYS A 676 4.62 7.26 -51.82
C LYS A 676 3.12 7.21 -52.07
N SER A 677 2.69 6.46 -53.09
CA SER A 677 1.31 6.47 -53.57
C SER A 677 0.82 5.15 -54.15
N ARG A 678 1.70 4.22 -54.53
CA ARG A 678 1.30 2.96 -55.17
C ARG A 678 1.27 1.82 -54.18
N LEU A 679 0.19 1.06 -54.21
CA LEU A 679 -0.03 -0.16 -53.43
C LEU A 679 -0.35 -1.32 -54.37
N LYS A 680 0.38 -2.42 -54.23
CA LYS A 680 0.10 -3.69 -54.92
C LYS A 680 -0.36 -4.72 -53.90
N LEU A 681 -1.53 -5.29 -54.13
CA LEU A 681 -2.11 -6.34 -53.31
C LEU A 681 -2.16 -7.65 -54.11
N HIS A 682 -1.64 -8.72 -53.53
CA HIS A 682 -1.58 -10.04 -54.14
C HIS A 682 -2.64 -10.93 -53.52
N PHE A 683 -3.68 -11.28 -54.28
CA PHE A 683 -4.79 -12.10 -53.82
C PHE A 683 -4.78 -13.48 -54.47
N GLN A 684 -5.06 -14.52 -53.69
CA GLN A 684 -5.30 -15.86 -54.19
C GLN A 684 -6.80 -16.09 -54.42
N GLU A 685 -7.13 -16.63 -55.59
CA GLU A 685 -8.50 -17.01 -55.95
C GLU A 685 -9.00 -18.22 -55.12
N PRO A 686 -10.31 -18.33 -54.79
CA PRO A 686 -10.81 -19.39 -53.90
C PRO A 686 -10.52 -20.82 -54.38
N ASP A 687 -10.52 -21.03 -55.70
CA ASP A 687 -10.46 -22.36 -56.33
C ASP A 687 -9.18 -22.57 -57.18
N SER A 688 -8.21 -21.66 -57.08
CA SER A 688 -6.97 -21.71 -57.88
C SER A 688 -5.71 -21.32 -57.08
N ILE A 689 -4.56 -21.79 -57.53
CA ILE A 689 -3.23 -21.39 -57.01
C ILE A 689 -2.77 -20.07 -57.67
N THR A 690 -3.51 -19.56 -58.66
CA THR A 690 -3.23 -18.30 -59.33
C THR A 690 -3.31 -17.11 -58.38
N ILE A 691 -2.28 -16.28 -58.39
CA ILE A 691 -2.18 -15.05 -57.60
C ILE A 691 -2.45 -13.87 -58.51
N GLU A 692 -3.55 -13.16 -58.27
CA GLU A 692 -3.86 -11.91 -58.95
C GLU A 692 -3.20 -10.74 -58.24
N THR A 693 -2.61 -9.83 -59.02
CA THR A 693 -2.04 -8.58 -58.49
C THR A 693 -2.98 -7.43 -58.83
N LYS A 694 -3.49 -6.75 -57.80
CA LYS A 694 -4.28 -5.52 -57.95
C LYS A 694 -3.41 -4.32 -57.57
N GLU A 695 -3.22 -3.40 -58.51
CA GLU A 695 -2.46 -2.17 -58.30
C GLU A 695 -3.42 -1.00 -58.08
N LEU A 696 -3.16 -0.22 -57.04
CA LEU A 696 -3.98 0.90 -56.59
C LEU A 696 -3.10 2.12 -56.36
N GLU A 697 -3.57 3.28 -56.78
CA GLU A 697 -2.94 4.56 -56.44
C GLU A 697 -3.73 5.25 -55.32
N CYS A 698 -3.07 5.64 -54.23
CA CYS A 698 -3.67 6.24 -53.05
C CYS A 698 -2.89 7.50 -52.62
N SER A 699 -3.59 8.61 -52.44
CA SER A 699 -2.99 9.87 -51.97
C SER A 699 -2.61 9.83 -50.49
N GLN A 700 -3.23 8.96 -49.68
CA GLN A 700 -2.97 8.77 -48.25
C GLN A 700 -2.46 7.36 -47.94
N LEU A 701 -1.46 6.90 -48.68
CA LEU A 701 -0.95 5.54 -48.58
C LEU A 701 -0.60 5.10 -47.15
N GLN A 702 0.10 5.94 -46.36
CA GLN A 702 0.44 5.60 -44.97
C GLN A 702 -0.78 5.34 -44.08
N ASN A 703 -1.84 6.14 -44.24
CA ASN A 703 -3.08 5.99 -43.48
C ASN A 703 -3.78 4.67 -43.83
N LEU A 704 -3.81 4.32 -45.12
CA LEU A 704 -4.32 3.04 -45.61
C LEU A 704 -3.50 1.87 -45.07
N LEU A 705 -2.16 1.93 -45.15
CA LEU A 705 -1.27 0.85 -44.69
C LEU A 705 -1.42 0.59 -43.19
N PHE A 706 -1.41 1.63 -42.35
CA PHE A 706 -1.56 1.47 -40.91
C PHE A 706 -2.93 0.90 -40.54
N CYS A 707 -3.99 1.34 -41.21
CA CYS A 707 -5.32 0.79 -41.00
C CYS A 707 -5.45 -0.65 -41.51
N MET A 708 -4.85 -0.98 -42.64
CA MET A 708 -4.81 -2.34 -43.17
C MET A 708 -4.10 -3.28 -42.19
N HIS A 709 -2.96 -2.87 -41.65
CA HIS A 709 -2.24 -3.63 -40.62
C HIS A 709 -3.12 -3.83 -39.37
N ALA A 710 -3.81 -2.79 -38.89
CA ALA A 710 -4.72 -2.90 -37.75
C ALA A 710 -5.85 -3.91 -37.98
N PHE A 711 -6.49 -3.89 -39.16
CA PHE A 711 -7.55 -4.85 -39.51
C PHE A 711 -7.01 -6.28 -39.62
N LEU A 712 -5.82 -6.47 -40.20
CA LEU A 712 -5.18 -7.77 -40.30
C LEU A 712 -4.78 -8.31 -38.91
N THR A 713 -4.18 -7.49 -38.05
CA THR A 713 -3.85 -7.88 -36.67
C THR A 713 -5.09 -8.29 -35.89
N ALA A 714 -6.16 -7.49 -35.96
CA ALA A 714 -7.43 -7.82 -35.31
C ALA A 714 -8.01 -9.14 -35.85
N LYS A 715 -7.87 -9.40 -37.15
CA LYS A 715 -8.34 -10.65 -37.75
C LYS A 715 -7.57 -11.88 -37.31
N VAL A 716 -6.25 -11.78 -37.26
CA VAL A 716 -5.39 -12.85 -36.75
C VAL A 716 -5.78 -13.18 -35.32
N ALA A 717 -5.93 -12.16 -34.47
CA ALA A 717 -6.34 -12.32 -33.08
C ALA A 717 -7.74 -12.95 -32.89
N ALA A 718 -8.67 -12.71 -33.82
CA ALA A 718 -10.01 -13.29 -33.77
C ALA A 718 -10.05 -14.76 -34.21
N VAL A 719 -9.14 -15.18 -35.11
CA VAL A 719 -9.04 -16.58 -35.58
C VAL A 719 -8.21 -17.42 -34.62
N ASP A 720 -7.17 -16.84 -34.05
CA ASP A 720 -6.32 -17.46 -33.03
C ASP A 720 -6.33 -16.61 -31.75
N PRO A 721 -7.23 -16.90 -30.80
CA PRO A 721 -7.25 -16.21 -29.50
C PRO A 721 -5.94 -16.36 -28.73
N THR A 722 -5.14 -17.39 -29.02
CA THR A 722 -3.84 -17.59 -28.36
C THR A 722 -2.78 -16.59 -28.85
N PHE A 723 -3.02 -15.88 -29.95
CA PHE A 723 -2.20 -14.76 -30.41
C PHE A 723 -2.15 -13.63 -29.37
N LEU A 724 -3.27 -13.36 -28.68
CA LEU A 724 -3.32 -12.36 -27.61
C LEU A 724 -2.72 -12.88 -26.30
N THR A 725 -2.70 -14.19 -26.07
CA THR A 725 -2.16 -14.79 -24.84
C THR A 725 -0.67 -15.16 -24.94
N SER A 726 -0.16 -15.46 -26.14
CA SER A 726 1.27 -15.72 -26.39
C SER A 726 2.13 -14.47 -26.30
N THR A 727 1.51 -13.29 -26.35
CA THR A 727 2.14 -11.98 -26.16
C THR A 727 2.01 -11.45 -24.72
N THR A 728 1.29 -12.15 -23.84
CA THR A 728 1.22 -11.86 -22.40
C THR A 728 2.06 -12.87 -21.60
N PRO A 729 2.94 -12.42 -20.68
CA PRO A 729 3.75 -13.33 -19.85
C PRO A 729 2.93 -14.10 -18.81
#